data_AF-A0A518WC58-F1
#
_entry.id   AF-A0A518WC58-F1
#
_cell.length_a   1.000
_cell.length_b   1.000
_cell.length_c   1.000
_cell.angle_alpha   90.00
_cell.angle_beta   90.00
_cell.angle_gamma   90.00
#
_symmetry.space_group_name_H-M   'P 1'
#
loop_
_entity.id
_entity.type
_entity.pdbx_description
1 polymer ?
#
loop_
_entity_poly.entity_id
_entity_poly.type
_entity_poly.pdbx_seq_one_letter_code
_entity_poly.pdbx_strand_id
1 'polypeptide(L)'
;MSLLFVLAFLVGPPAVLLTVIGPPLRGWPTSEQLRAWLQQPLTEETLTAGLAIGAWLIWLLVAYTVAVRIIIRLRATTAWLRRIPLPTPLQATASGMAGAAVLGVTTNTVTTTPAQPPQPAATGTATFHNDTAPDDHHDQAVREDGVTVAGGWLPRDVAEQVTAAAALVWLRRRRDYQPHPTHPDDTDLTPLPPAVTAVQAALADAPSVPPSDGIAAPLEALPAGGVGLTGPGALPVGRGLLVTAILAGQRHRTASLIVTQATMALLLGPAAETLGRRLPLTIVDTVDEAAQLLRPVSPVTGEAIPGQRQGETSSGHDHRKIVLLNHHDGNEQQLKQLAETGTAAAALVVILGEQPDGPNWHADSTGHLRDPHHPDMPNPRLCVLDQTATTDLLTVIASPDPAPPHPASGRPPLPHAGSPELPLPRQIARQEPPRLSTTPRQPLHLRVLGDPQLLIDGEPLTIRRSAGLQVLVYLAIHPDGADTAQLTDAIWPGLPRHSLTGRLYTAVSDLRSTIRTESDLPVIDHSDDRYRLNRAYVDVDLWQLHAAIHQAAATLTTTAWQIVLDAYPAELATTRTWPWLDPHREATRRRVLDLCAALAAKEPDPHRALQLLQDAARIDPYNAELHRQVSCAVTELQPWDR
;
A
#
# COMPACT_ATOMS: atom_id res chain seq x y z
N MET A 1 -28.01 -12.52 -22.18
CA MET A 1 -27.86 -13.25 -23.46
C MET A 1 -26.69 -14.19 -23.31
N SER A 2 -26.97 -15.50 -23.19
CA SER A 2 -25.95 -16.52 -22.91
C SER A 2 -24.92 -16.57 -24.06
N LEU A 3 -23.64 -16.71 -23.71
CA LEU A 3 -22.52 -16.72 -24.66
C LEU A 3 -22.66 -17.83 -25.73
N LEU A 4 -23.33 -18.92 -25.34
CA LEU A 4 -23.74 -20.02 -26.22
C LEU A 4 -24.70 -19.57 -27.32
N PHE A 5 -25.61 -18.63 -27.03
CA PHE A 5 -26.59 -18.14 -28.01
C PHE A 5 -25.92 -17.25 -29.07
N VAL A 6 -24.94 -16.44 -28.65
CA VAL A 6 -24.14 -15.61 -29.57
C VAL A 6 -23.25 -16.48 -30.44
N LEU A 7 -22.61 -17.50 -29.86
CA LEU A 7 -21.78 -18.44 -30.60
C LEU A 7 -22.59 -19.25 -31.62
N ALA A 8 -23.76 -19.76 -31.22
CA ALA A 8 -24.68 -20.45 -32.13
C ALA A 8 -25.16 -19.55 -33.27
N PHE A 9 -25.43 -18.27 -32.99
CA PHE A 9 -25.86 -17.31 -34.01
C PHE A 9 -24.72 -16.87 -34.94
N LEU A 10 -23.47 -16.84 -34.47
CA LEU A 10 -22.32 -16.52 -35.32
C LEU A 10 -21.92 -17.69 -36.21
N VAL A 11 -21.97 -18.92 -35.70
CA VAL A 11 -21.46 -20.13 -36.38
C VAL A 11 -22.53 -20.86 -37.19
N GLY A 12 -23.80 -20.78 -36.79
CA GLY A 12 -24.91 -21.48 -37.45
C GLY A 12 -25.14 -21.06 -38.91
N PRO A 13 -25.37 -19.77 -39.21
CA PRO A 13 -25.61 -19.32 -40.57
C PRO A 13 -24.48 -19.64 -41.58
N PRO A 14 -23.18 -19.45 -41.27
CA PRO A 14 -22.11 -19.77 -42.22
C PRO A 14 -21.95 -21.28 -42.41
N ALA A 15 -22.22 -22.11 -41.38
CA ALA A 15 -22.25 -23.56 -41.53
C ALA A 15 -23.37 -24.02 -42.47
N VAL A 16 -24.57 -23.43 -42.35
CA VAL A 16 -25.71 -23.72 -43.25
C VAL A 16 -25.46 -23.19 -44.67
N LEU A 17 -24.89 -21.98 -44.80
CA LEU A 17 -24.52 -21.42 -46.11
C LEU A 17 -23.48 -22.28 -46.83
N LEU A 18 -22.48 -22.81 -46.11
CA LEU A 18 -21.46 -23.70 -46.67
C LEU A 18 -22.00 -25.07 -47.08
N THR A 19 -22.99 -25.62 -46.36
CA THR A 19 -23.58 -26.93 -46.70
C THR A 19 -24.61 -26.86 -47.82
N VAL A 20 -25.36 -25.76 -47.92
CA VAL A 20 -26.44 -25.61 -48.90
C VAL A 20 -25.96 -24.98 -50.22
N ILE A 21 -25.04 -24.01 -50.16
CA ILE A 21 -24.64 -23.19 -51.34
C ILE A 21 -23.16 -23.37 -51.71
N GLY A 22 -22.32 -23.83 -50.78
CA GLY A 22 -20.89 -23.95 -50.99
C GLY A 22 -20.12 -22.62 -50.81
N PRO A 23 -18.78 -22.62 -50.92
CA PRO A 23 -17.96 -21.44 -50.67
C PRO A 23 -18.25 -20.34 -51.71
N PRO A 24 -18.31 -19.05 -51.30
CA PRO A 24 -18.80 -17.96 -52.14
C PRO A 24 -17.94 -17.71 -53.40
N LEU A 25 -16.68 -18.19 -53.41
CA LEU A 25 -15.77 -18.06 -54.55
C LEU A 25 -14.90 -19.32 -54.65
N ARG A 26 -15.10 -20.15 -55.69
CA ARG A 26 -14.16 -21.24 -56.05
C ARG A 26 -13.02 -20.78 -56.99
N GLY A 27 -12.92 -19.47 -57.24
CA GLY A 27 -11.90 -18.84 -58.08
C GLY A 27 -12.27 -17.39 -58.39
N TRP A 28 -11.33 -16.62 -58.97
CA TRP A 28 -11.60 -15.27 -59.46
C TRP A 28 -12.30 -15.35 -60.82
N PRO A 29 -13.43 -14.64 -61.04
CA PRO A 29 -14.14 -14.67 -62.32
C PRO A 29 -13.29 -14.04 -63.41
N THR A 30 -13.20 -14.68 -64.57
CA THR A 30 -12.50 -14.12 -65.74
C THR A 30 -13.30 -12.93 -66.30
N SER A 31 -12.61 -11.97 -66.92
CA SER A 31 -13.23 -10.72 -67.43
C SER A 31 -14.31 -10.96 -68.50
N GLU A 32 -14.23 -12.08 -69.22
CA GLU A 32 -15.26 -12.57 -70.14
C GLU A 32 -16.55 -13.00 -69.42
N GLN A 33 -16.44 -13.70 -68.29
CA GLN A 33 -17.58 -14.12 -67.48
C GLN A 33 -18.28 -12.92 -66.84
N LEU A 34 -17.53 -11.90 -66.43
CA LEU A 34 -18.10 -10.67 -65.85
C LEU A 34 -18.90 -9.87 -66.90
N ARG A 35 -18.46 -9.86 -68.17
CA ARG A 35 -19.21 -9.23 -69.27
C ARG A 35 -20.47 -10.00 -69.64
N ALA A 36 -20.40 -11.33 -69.68
CA ALA A 36 -21.58 -12.18 -69.92
C ALA A 36 -22.64 -11.99 -68.82
N TRP A 37 -22.21 -11.87 -67.56
CA TRP A 37 -23.08 -11.60 -66.41
C TRP A 37 -23.83 -10.27 -66.51
N LEU A 38 -23.16 -9.22 -67.02
CA LEU A 38 -23.77 -7.90 -67.24
C LEU A 38 -24.76 -7.86 -68.40
N GLN A 39 -24.65 -8.77 -69.39
CA GLN A 39 -25.49 -8.77 -70.58
C GLN A 39 -26.78 -9.61 -70.43
N GLN A 40 -26.81 -10.61 -69.54
CA GLN A 40 -28.00 -11.46 -69.31
C GLN A 40 -28.23 -11.74 -67.81
N PRO A 41 -28.76 -10.75 -67.05
CA PRO A 41 -28.83 -10.80 -65.58
C PRO A 41 -29.92 -11.73 -65.00
N LEU A 42 -30.71 -12.40 -65.84
CA LEU A 42 -31.91 -13.17 -65.46
C LEU A 42 -31.77 -14.67 -65.77
N THR A 43 -30.57 -15.20 -65.63
CA THR A 43 -30.33 -16.65 -65.67
C THR A 43 -30.41 -17.21 -64.25
N GLU A 44 -30.94 -18.43 -64.10
CA GLU A 44 -31.13 -19.09 -62.79
C GLU A 44 -29.82 -19.18 -61.98
N GLU A 45 -28.70 -19.35 -62.68
CA GLU A 45 -27.35 -19.44 -62.11
C GLU A 45 -26.83 -18.07 -61.59
N THR A 46 -27.22 -16.96 -62.23
CA THR A 46 -26.77 -15.62 -61.82
C THR A 46 -27.59 -15.08 -60.64
N LEU A 47 -28.86 -15.45 -60.58
CA LEU A 47 -29.78 -15.09 -59.51
C LEU A 47 -29.44 -15.84 -58.20
N THR A 48 -29.05 -17.11 -58.30
CA THR A 48 -28.55 -17.90 -57.16
C THR A 48 -27.21 -17.38 -56.65
N ALA A 49 -26.26 -17.06 -57.53
CA ALA A 49 -24.99 -16.43 -57.15
C ALA A 49 -25.17 -15.06 -56.49
N GLY A 50 -26.07 -14.22 -57.04
CA GLY A 50 -26.40 -12.91 -56.45
C GLY A 50 -27.03 -13.02 -55.06
N LEU A 51 -27.98 -13.95 -54.88
CA LEU A 51 -28.60 -14.23 -53.58
C LEU A 51 -27.59 -14.78 -52.56
N ALA A 52 -26.66 -15.64 -52.99
CA ALA A 52 -25.60 -16.17 -52.15
C ALA A 52 -24.66 -15.06 -51.65
N ILE A 53 -24.22 -14.16 -52.53
CA ILE A 53 -23.39 -13.01 -52.18
C ILE A 53 -24.16 -12.09 -51.22
N GLY A 54 -25.44 -11.81 -51.50
CA GLY A 54 -26.30 -11.03 -50.62
C GLY A 54 -26.43 -11.64 -49.22
N ALA A 55 -26.63 -12.96 -49.12
CA ALA A 55 -26.71 -13.66 -47.84
C ALA A 55 -25.41 -13.59 -47.03
N TRP A 56 -24.25 -13.74 -47.70
CA TRP A 56 -22.94 -13.58 -47.07
C TRP A 56 -22.68 -12.15 -46.58
N LEU A 57 -23.08 -11.13 -47.34
CA LEU A 57 -22.96 -9.72 -46.94
C LEU A 57 -23.84 -9.39 -45.72
N ILE A 58 -25.09 -9.89 -45.71
CA ILE A 58 -25.99 -9.73 -44.56
C ILE A 58 -25.40 -10.39 -43.32
N TRP A 59 -24.86 -11.60 -43.45
CA TRP A 59 -24.20 -12.27 -42.33
C TRP A 59 -22.97 -11.49 -41.82
N LEU A 60 -22.13 -10.98 -42.73
CA LEU A 60 -20.94 -10.20 -42.36
C LEU A 60 -21.32 -8.91 -41.64
N LEU A 61 -22.38 -8.23 -42.08
CA LEU A 61 -22.92 -7.04 -41.39
C LEU A 61 -23.36 -7.39 -39.96
N VAL A 62 -24.09 -8.50 -39.78
CA VAL A 62 -24.53 -8.92 -38.45
C VAL A 62 -23.33 -9.30 -37.57
N ALA A 63 -22.36 -10.06 -38.09
CA ALA A 63 -21.12 -10.39 -37.40
C ALA A 63 -20.34 -9.13 -36.97
N TYR A 64 -20.25 -8.12 -37.84
CA TYR A 64 -19.63 -6.84 -37.54
C TYR A 64 -20.34 -6.10 -36.38
N THR A 65 -21.68 -6.00 -36.40
CA THR A 65 -22.42 -5.35 -35.31
C THR A 65 -22.28 -6.06 -33.97
N VAL A 66 -22.24 -7.40 -33.98
CA VAL A 66 -22.02 -8.22 -32.79
C VAL A 66 -20.59 -8.02 -32.27
N ALA A 67 -19.58 -8.03 -33.14
CA ALA A 67 -18.19 -7.79 -32.77
C ALA A 67 -17.99 -6.39 -32.15
N VAL A 68 -18.56 -5.34 -32.76
CA VAL A 68 -18.49 -3.97 -32.22
C VAL A 68 -19.16 -3.88 -30.84
N ARG A 69 -20.35 -4.48 -30.66
CA ARG A 69 -21.02 -4.49 -29.34
C ARG A 69 -20.24 -5.28 -28.29
N ILE A 70 -19.62 -6.39 -28.66
CA ILE A 70 -18.74 -7.17 -27.77
C ILE A 70 -17.52 -6.34 -27.40
N ILE A 71 -16.86 -5.67 -28.34
CA ILE A 71 -15.69 -4.81 -28.08
C ILE A 71 -16.05 -3.64 -27.17
N ILE A 72 -17.19 -2.97 -27.39
CA ILE A 72 -17.65 -1.87 -26.53
C ILE A 72 -17.95 -2.38 -25.12
N ARG A 73 -18.65 -3.52 -24.99
CA ARG A 73 -18.90 -4.14 -23.68
C ARG A 73 -17.62 -4.60 -23.01
N LEU A 74 -16.68 -5.18 -23.75
CA LEU A 74 -15.39 -5.64 -23.23
C LEU A 74 -14.53 -4.46 -22.78
N ARG A 75 -14.56 -3.33 -23.51
CA ARG A 75 -13.94 -2.07 -23.08
C ARG A 75 -14.60 -1.49 -21.84
N ALA A 76 -15.93 -1.57 -21.72
CA ALA A 76 -16.65 -1.13 -20.54
C ALA A 76 -16.41 -2.04 -19.32
N THR A 77 -16.33 -3.36 -19.52
CA THR A 77 -16.02 -4.31 -18.44
C THR A 77 -14.55 -4.30 -18.06
N THR A 78 -13.62 -4.05 -18.98
CA THR A 78 -12.20 -3.83 -18.64
C THR A 78 -11.98 -2.48 -17.98
N ALA A 79 -12.73 -1.43 -18.38
CA ALA A 79 -12.78 -0.18 -17.63
C ALA A 79 -13.40 -0.38 -16.24
N TRP A 80 -14.43 -1.21 -16.11
CA TRP A 80 -15.04 -1.57 -14.82
C TRP A 80 -14.10 -2.42 -13.95
N LEU A 81 -13.39 -3.39 -14.51
CA LEU A 81 -12.35 -4.19 -13.82
C LEU A 81 -11.14 -3.33 -13.41
N ARG A 82 -10.79 -2.31 -14.20
CA ARG A 82 -9.81 -1.26 -13.82
C ARG A 82 -10.35 -0.28 -12.78
N ARG A 83 -11.67 -0.20 -12.61
CA ARG A 83 -12.39 0.66 -11.65
C ARG A 83 -12.89 -0.10 -10.42
N ILE A 84 -12.76 -1.42 -10.37
CA ILE A 84 -12.77 -2.13 -9.10
C ILE A 84 -11.45 -1.70 -8.47
N PRO A 85 -11.48 -0.96 -7.35
CA PRO A 85 -10.29 -0.74 -6.57
C PRO A 85 -9.94 -2.11 -6.02
N LEU A 86 -9.15 -2.87 -6.80
CA LEU A 86 -8.39 -3.94 -6.22
C LEU A 86 -7.57 -3.26 -5.13
N PRO A 87 -7.63 -3.76 -3.89
CA PRO A 87 -6.79 -3.25 -2.84
C PRO A 87 -5.37 -3.15 -3.40
N THR A 88 -4.68 -2.04 -3.15
CA THR A 88 -3.25 -1.91 -3.51
C THR A 88 -2.53 -3.21 -3.12
N PRO A 89 -1.47 -3.66 -3.81
CA PRO A 89 -0.88 -4.99 -3.53
C PRO A 89 -0.58 -5.25 -2.04
N LEU A 90 -0.33 -4.20 -1.24
CA LEU A 90 -0.23 -4.24 0.23
C LEU A 90 -1.57 -4.41 0.97
N GLN A 91 -2.64 -3.81 0.49
CA GLN A 91 -3.99 -4.07 1.00
C GLN A 91 -4.51 -5.43 0.54
N ALA A 92 -4.03 -5.97 -0.60
CA ALA A 92 -4.42 -7.29 -1.10
C ALA A 92 -3.77 -8.41 -0.28
N THR A 93 -2.52 -8.20 0.17
CA THR A 93 -1.89 -9.06 1.18
C THR A 93 -2.53 -8.87 2.55
N ALA A 94 -2.88 -7.66 2.97
CA ALA A 94 -3.61 -7.43 4.23
C ALA A 94 -5.03 -8.04 4.23
N SER A 95 -5.79 -7.91 3.13
CA SER A 95 -7.12 -8.51 2.98
C SER A 95 -7.05 -10.02 2.74
N GLY A 96 -6.01 -10.50 2.07
CA GLY A 96 -5.71 -11.92 1.90
C GLY A 96 -5.33 -12.59 3.21
N MET A 97 -4.53 -11.92 4.05
CA MET A 97 -4.18 -12.39 5.39
C MET A 97 -5.36 -12.29 6.37
N ALA A 98 -6.18 -11.24 6.30
CA ALA A 98 -7.42 -11.14 7.08
C ALA A 98 -8.48 -12.18 6.63
N GLY A 99 -8.56 -12.49 5.33
CA GLY A 99 -9.43 -13.54 4.78
C GLY A 99 -8.95 -14.95 5.13
N ALA A 100 -7.64 -15.20 5.13
CA ALA A 100 -7.04 -16.48 5.52
C ALA A 100 -7.13 -16.75 7.04
N ALA A 101 -7.14 -15.70 7.87
CA ALA A 101 -7.35 -15.83 9.30
C ALA A 101 -8.81 -16.15 9.68
N VAL A 102 -9.79 -15.80 8.82
CA VAL A 102 -11.22 -16.10 9.03
C VAL A 102 -11.64 -17.41 8.36
N LEU A 103 -10.95 -17.83 7.30
CA LEU A 103 -11.21 -19.08 6.58
C LEU A 103 -9.95 -19.96 6.63
N GLY A 104 -9.77 -20.68 7.72
CA GLY A 104 -8.75 -21.73 7.86
C GLY A 104 -8.97 -22.87 6.87
N VAL A 105 -8.56 -22.67 5.61
CA VAL A 105 -8.50 -23.71 4.58
C VAL A 105 -7.16 -23.56 3.86
N THR A 106 -6.19 -24.38 4.26
CA THR A 106 -4.94 -24.61 3.53
C THR A 106 -5.29 -25.18 2.15
N THR A 107 -5.22 -24.36 1.10
CA THR A 107 -5.28 -24.86 -0.28
C THR A 107 -3.86 -25.13 -0.76
N ASN A 108 -3.42 -26.38 -0.62
CA ASN A 108 -2.21 -26.88 -1.27
C ASN A 108 -2.43 -26.83 -2.79
N THR A 109 -1.90 -25.80 -3.45
CA THR A 109 -1.80 -25.77 -4.90
C THR A 109 -0.45 -26.33 -5.32
N VAL A 110 -0.44 -27.63 -5.61
CA VAL A 110 0.64 -28.28 -6.37
C VAL A 110 0.64 -27.64 -7.76
N THR A 111 1.60 -26.76 -8.03
CA THR A 111 1.85 -26.25 -9.38
C THR A 111 3.12 -26.91 -9.91
N THR A 112 2.93 -27.85 -10.83
CA THR A 112 3.97 -28.49 -11.61
C THR A 112 4.58 -27.49 -12.59
N THR A 113 5.89 -27.27 -12.46
CA THR A 113 6.72 -26.43 -13.34
C THR A 113 6.85 -27.05 -14.74
N PRO A 114 6.60 -26.31 -15.84
CA PRO A 114 7.08 -26.69 -17.18
C PRO A 114 8.50 -26.16 -17.42
N ALA A 115 9.34 -27.00 -18.02
CA ALA A 115 10.75 -26.76 -18.31
C ALA A 115 11.02 -25.63 -19.31
N GLN A 116 12.08 -24.84 -19.06
CA GLN A 116 12.59 -23.80 -19.95
C GLN A 116 13.78 -24.35 -20.80
N PRO A 117 13.85 -24.07 -22.12
CA PRO A 117 14.97 -24.52 -22.97
C PRO A 117 16.22 -23.62 -22.83
N PRO A 118 17.43 -24.13 -23.15
CA PRO A 118 18.70 -23.47 -22.85
C PRO A 118 19.07 -22.40 -23.89
N GLN A 119 19.63 -21.27 -23.44
CA GLN A 119 20.34 -20.31 -24.28
C GLN A 119 21.85 -20.29 -23.96
N PRO A 120 22.72 -19.98 -24.96
CA PRO A 120 24.12 -20.39 -24.96
C PRO A 120 25.05 -19.38 -24.27
N ALA A 121 26.14 -19.92 -23.74
CA ALA A 121 27.24 -19.22 -23.10
C ALA A 121 28.01 -18.29 -24.04
N ALA A 122 28.43 -17.14 -23.50
CA ALA A 122 29.51 -16.32 -24.06
C ALA A 122 30.60 -16.12 -22.99
N THR A 123 31.72 -16.82 -23.22
CA THR A 123 33.10 -16.59 -22.77
C THR A 123 33.49 -15.10 -22.87
N GLY A 124 34.24 -14.43 -21.99
CA GLY A 124 34.98 -14.77 -20.77
C GLY A 124 36.06 -13.69 -20.56
N THR A 125 36.40 -13.32 -19.32
CA THR A 125 37.76 -12.85 -18.96
C THR A 125 37.97 -13.01 -17.45
N ALA A 126 39.11 -13.59 -17.09
CA ALA A 126 39.41 -14.26 -15.83
C ALA A 126 40.03 -13.37 -14.74
N THR A 127 39.93 -13.84 -13.48
CA THR A 127 40.90 -13.83 -12.34
C THR A 127 40.14 -13.63 -11.01
N PHE A 128 40.27 -14.39 -9.92
CA PHE A 128 41.10 -15.52 -9.50
C PHE A 128 40.23 -16.50 -8.69
N HIS A 129 40.53 -17.79 -8.85
CA HIS A 129 39.93 -18.93 -8.16
C HIS A 129 40.63 -19.14 -6.81
N ASN A 130 39.87 -19.27 -5.73
CA ASN A 130 40.33 -19.99 -4.54
C ASN A 130 39.22 -20.96 -4.16
N ASP A 131 39.46 -22.24 -4.41
CA ASP A 131 38.60 -23.36 -4.03
C ASP A 131 38.52 -23.48 -2.52
N THR A 132 37.29 -23.46 -1.98
CA THR A 132 36.93 -24.28 -0.81
C THR A 132 35.45 -24.70 -0.99
N ALA A 133 35.16 -25.93 -0.59
CA ALA A 133 34.02 -26.77 -0.94
C ALA A 133 32.59 -26.16 -0.78
N PRO A 134 31.57 -26.73 -1.46
CA PRO A 134 30.20 -26.21 -1.48
C PRO A 134 29.31 -26.79 -0.36
N ASP A 135 28.18 -26.13 -0.15
CA ASP A 135 27.09 -26.37 0.83
C ASP A 135 27.31 -25.85 2.26
N ASP A 136 26.88 -24.60 2.46
CA ASP A 136 26.37 -24.03 3.75
C ASP A 136 25.78 -22.61 3.55
N HIS A 137 26.00 -21.98 2.39
CA HIS A 137 25.56 -20.60 2.14
C HIS A 137 24.05 -20.40 1.91
N HIS A 138 23.23 -21.45 1.77
CA HIS A 138 21.78 -21.28 1.64
C HIS A 138 21.08 -21.08 2.99
N ASP A 139 21.48 -21.76 4.06
CA ASP A 139 20.86 -21.61 5.39
C ASP A 139 21.27 -20.31 6.08
N GLN A 140 22.47 -19.81 5.83
CA GLN A 140 22.94 -18.55 6.43
C GLN A 140 22.37 -17.31 5.72
N ALA A 141 22.15 -17.39 4.39
CA ALA A 141 21.50 -16.33 3.62
C ALA A 141 20.00 -16.17 3.98
N VAL A 142 19.32 -17.24 4.39
CA VAL A 142 17.92 -17.20 4.86
C VAL A 142 17.80 -16.57 6.25
N ARG A 143 18.84 -16.65 7.09
CA ARG A 143 18.86 -16.10 8.46
C ARG A 143 19.21 -14.60 8.55
N GLU A 144 19.73 -14.01 7.48
CA GLU A 144 20.10 -12.58 7.41
C GLU A 144 19.10 -11.71 6.62
N ASP A 145 17.96 -12.26 6.20
CA ASP A 145 16.97 -11.52 5.40
C ASP A 145 16.24 -10.45 6.23
N GLY A 146 16.58 -9.19 5.98
CA GLY A 146 16.00 -8.06 6.69
C GLY A 146 16.35 -6.71 6.10
N VAL A 147 15.70 -5.69 6.66
CA VAL A 147 15.70 -4.32 6.16
C VAL A 147 16.47 -3.43 7.11
N THR A 148 17.41 -2.65 6.58
CA THR A 148 18.16 -1.64 7.35
C THR A 148 17.51 -0.28 7.14
N VAL A 149 17.26 0.45 8.22
CA VAL A 149 16.70 1.81 8.23
C VAL A 149 17.49 2.72 9.16
N ALA A 150 17.30 4.04 9.06
CA ALA A 150 17.77 4.93 10.13
C ALA A 150 17.15 4.49 11.46
N GLY A 151 18.01 4.18 12.41
CA GLY A 151 17.63 3.70 13.72
C GLY A 151 17.69 2.19 13.91
N GLY A 152 18.04 1.39 12.88
CA GLY A 152 18.42 0.00 13.12
C GLY A 152 18.12 -0.99 11.99
N TRP A 153 17.97 -2.25 12.35
CA TRP A 153 17.73 -3.36 11.44
C TRP A 153 16.54 -4.19 11.91
N LEU A 154 15.66 -4.55 10.98
CA LEU A 154 14.47 -5.36 11.22
C LEU A 154 14.51 -6.62 10.35
N PRO A 155 14.11 -7.78 10.88
CA PRO A 155 13.80 -8.94 10.04
C PRO A 155 12.74 -8.61 9.00
N ARG A 156 12.80 -9.22 7.81
CA ARG A 156 11.85 -8.94 6.72
C ARG A 156 10.38 -9.09 7.15
N ASP A 157 10.04 -10.17 7.85
CA ASP A 157 8.67 -10.41 8.30
C ASP A 157 8.15 -9.30 9.22
N VAL A 158 9.02 -8.76 10.08
CA VAL A 158 8.68 -7.63 10.95
C VAL A 158 8.43 -6.38 10.11
N ALA A 159 9.29 -6.10 9.11
CA ALA A 159 9.12 -4.98 8.18
C ALA A 159 7.82 -5.07 7.37
N GLU A 160 7.44 -6.29 6.93
CA GLU A 160 6.18 -6.54 6.24
C GLU A 160 4.97 -6.29 7.15
N GLN A 161 5.04 -6.69 8.42
CA GLN A 161 3.97 -6.42 9.38
C GLN A 161 3.82 -4.94 9.72
N VAL A 162 4.93 -4.23 9.87
CA VAL A 162 4.92 -2.76 10.01
C VAL A 162 4.24 -2.12 8.80
N THR A 163 4.55 -2.59 7.60
CA THR A 163 3.94 -2.10 6.36
C THR A 163 2.43 -2.41 6.29
N ALA A 164 2.02 -3.60 6.73
CA ALA A 164 0.59 -3.96 6.82
C ALA A 164 -0.15 -3.10 7.87
N ALA A 165 0.46 -2.86 9.03
CA ALA A 165 -0.10 -1.99 10.07
C ALA A 165 -0.26 -0.54 9.58
N ALA A 166 0.74 -0.04 8.83
CA ALA A 166 0.67 1.27 8.17
C ALA A 166 -0.51 1.36 7.18
N ALA A 167 -0.72 0.33 6.36
CA ALA A 167 -1.87 0.27 5.44
C ALA A 167 -3.21 0.27 6.20
N LEU A 168 -3.29 -0.42 7.34
CA LEU A 168 -4.49 -0.43 8.20
C LEU A 168 -4.75 0.94 8.86
N VAL A 169 -3.73 1.74 9.14
CA VAL A 169 -3.92 3.13 9.61
C VAL A 169 -4.62 3.96 8.54
N TRP A 170 -4.14 3.93 7.30
CA TRP A 170 -4.78 4.65 6.19
C TRP A 170 -6.19 4.12 5.88
N LEU A 171 -6.41 2.81 5.93
CA LEU A 171 -7.73 2.23 5.73
C LEU A 171 -8.73 2.67 6.82
N ARG A 172 -8.30 2.74 8.08
CA ARG A 172 -9.13 3.25 9.19
C ARG A 172 -9.46 4.72 8.99
N ARG A 173 -8.46 5.56 8.71
CA ARG A 173 -8.66 6.99 8.40
C ARG A 173 -9.65 7.20 7.26
N ARG A 174 -9.57 6.37 6.22
CA ARG A 174 -10.46 6.40 5.05
C ARG A 174 -11.89 5.96 5.40
N ARG A 175 -12.03 4.90 6.21
CA ARG A 175 -13.32 4.40 6.69
C ARG A 175 -14.03 5.43 7.56
N ASP A 176 -13.29 6.05 8.46
CA ASP A 176 -13.81 6.93 9.53
C ASP A 176 -13.95 8.39 9.06
N TYR A 177 -13.40 8.74 7.89
CA TYR A 177 -13.54 10.07 7.30
C TYR A 177 -15.01 10.45 7.08
N GLN A 178 -15.38 11.66 7.50
CA GLN A 178 -16.72 12.21 7.27
C GLN A 178 -16.63 13.34 6.25
N PRO A 179 -17.13 13.16 5.01
CA PRO A 179 -17.15 14.23 4.03
C PRO A 179 -17.93 15.44 4.55
N HIS A 180 -17.29 16.61 4.60
CA HIS A 180 -17.90 17.81 5.19
C HIS A 180 -17.78 19.03 4.26
N PRO A 181 -18.88 19.74 3.98
CA PRO A 181 -18.88 20.82 2.99
C PRO A 181 -18.22 22.13 3.46
N THR A 182 -17.99 22.32 4.77
CA THR A 182 -17.58 23.63 5.32
C THR A 182 -16.21 23.66 5.99
N HIS A 183 -15.62 22.50 6.31
CA HIS A 183 -14.26 22.43 6.86
C HIS A 183 -13.70 21.01 6.65
N PRO A 184 -12.70 20.82 5.80
CA PRO A 184 -11.94 19.58 5.77
C PRO A 184 -11.24 19.39 7.13
N ASP A 185 -11.41 18.25 7.77
CA ASP A 185 -10.57 17.85 8.89
C ASP A 185 -9.31 17.17 8.33
N ASP A 186 -8.22 17.94 8.30
CA ASP A 186 -6.93 17.51 7.77
C ASP A 186 -6.06 16.81 8.83
N THR A 187 -6.54 16.65 10.07
CA THR A 187 -5.78 16.01 11.16
C THR A 187 -5.34 14.59 10.78
N ASP A 188 -6.22 13.87 10.07
CA ASP A 188 -5.99 12.50 9.59
C ASP A 188 -5.13 12.41 8.32
N LEU A 189 -4.70 13.54 7.74
CA LEU A 189 -3.74 13.56 6.63
C LEU A 189 -2.28 13.56 7.09
N THR A 190 -2.04 13.58 8.41
CA THR A 190 -0.70 13.55 8.98
C THR A 190 0.10 12.38 8.40
N PRO A 191 1.30 12.61 7.82
CA PRO A 191 2.11 11.53 7.26
C PRO A 191 2.46 10.50 8.31
N LEU A 192 2.74 9.27 7.87
CA LEU A 192 3.22 8.23 8.78
C LEU A 192 4.58 8.62 9.38
N PRO A 193 4.92 8.11 10.57
CA PRO A 193 6.20 8.40 11.20
C PRO A 193 7.40 8.05 10.29
N PRO A 194 8.50 8.81 10.34
CA PRO A 194 9.64 8.65 9.44
C PRO A 194 10.21 7.22 9.41
N ALA A 195 10.35 6.55 10.56
CA ALA A 195 10.88 5.18 10.58
C ALA A 195 9.98 4.19 9.82
N VAL A 196 8.66 4.37 9.90
CA VAL A 196 7.69 3.52 9.17
C VAL A 196 7.83 3.74 7.67
N THR A 197 7.92 4.99 7.23
CA THR A 197 8.12 5.31 5.81
C THR A 197 9.47 4.80 5.28
N ALA A 198 10.52 4.83 6.09
CA ALA A 198 11.82 4.26 5.76
C ALA A 198 11.75 2.75 5.60
N VAL A 199 11.03 2.04 6.49
CA VAL A 199 10.79 0.59 6.39
C VAL A 199 10.05 0.26 5.09
N GLN A 200 8.97 0.99 4.77
CA GLN A 200 8.20 0.77 3.54
C GLN A 200 9.04 1.01 2.28
N ALA A 201 9.86 2.07 2.26
CA ALA A 201 10.75 2.37 1.13
C ALA A 201 11.80 1.27 0.94
N ALA A 202 12.47 0.88 2.04
CA ALA A 202 13.53 -0.12 1.97
C ALA A 202 13.00 -1.53 1.65
N LEU A 203 11.77 -1.87 2.07
CA LEU A 203 11.11 -3.10 1.65
C LEU A 203 10.71 -3.09 0.17
N ALA A 204 10.28 -1.94 -0.37
CA ALA A 204 9.93 -1.80 -1.79
C ALA A 204 11.14 -1.92 -2.73
N ASP A 205 12.33 -1.55 -2.25
CA ASP A 205 13.59 -1.70 -2.99
C ASP A 205 14.20 -3.12 -2.86
N ALA A 206 13.78 -3.89 -1.86
CA ALA A 206 14.29 -5.24 -1.61
C ALA A 206 13.67 -6.28 -2.56
N PRO A 207 14.44 -7.26 -3.06
CA PRO A 207 13.89 -8.33 -3.89
C PRO A 207 12.83 -9.12 -3.11
N SER A 208 11.74 -9.49 -3.79
CA SER A 208 10.68 -10.33 -3.23
C SER A 208 11.21 -11.77 -3.07
N VAL A 209 11.34 -12.21 -1.83
CA VAL A 209 11.72 -13.57 -1.42
C VAL A 209 10.43 -14.27 -0.92
N PRO A 210 10.24 -15.59 -1.15
CA PRO A 210 9.12 -16.31 -0.53
C PRO A 210 9.10 -16.10 0.99
N PRO A 211 7.91 -16.06 1.61
CA PRO A 211 7.77 -15.85 3.05
C PRO A 211 8.56 -16.93 3.81
N SER A 212 9.41 -16.49 4.72
CA SER A 212 10.21 -17.37 5.58
C SER A 212 9.40 -17.83 6.80
N ASP A 213 9.92 -18.80 7.54
CA ASP A 213 9.31 -19.39 8.73
C ASP A 213 9.14 -18.36 9.86
N GLY A 214 8.07 -17.57 9.82
CA GLY A 214 7.45 -16.87 10.94
C GLY A 214 8.28 -15.83 11.72
N ILE A 215 7.65 -14.71 12.06
CA ILE A 215 8.16 -13.62 12.93
C ILE A 215 8.77 -14.13 14.26
N ALA A 216 8.38 -15.33 14.71
CA ALA A 216 8.81 -15.93 15.97
C ALA A 216 10.08 -16.80 15.87
N ALA A 217 10.57 -17.19 14.69
CA ALA A 217 11.73 -18.08 14.57
C ALA A 217 13.00 -17.54 15.27
N PRO A 218 13.34 -16.23 15.22
CA PRO A 218 14.47 -15.71 15.99
C PRO A 218 14.26 -15.79 17.51
N LEU A 219 13.01 -15.79 17.99
CA LEU A 219 12.66 -15.97 19.41
C LEU A 219 12.73 -17.44 19.84
N GLU A 220 12.61 -18.39 18.91
CA GLU A 220 12.79 -19.82 19.16
C GLU A 220 14.25 -20.22 19.36
N ALA A 221 15.19 -19.40 18.87
CA ALA A 221 16.61 -19.60 19.09
C ALA A 221 17.09 -19.27 20.52
N LEU A 222 16.24 -18.63 21.35
CA LEU A 222 16.58 -18.25 22.72
C LEU A 222 16.37 -19.42 23.69
N PRO A 223 17.23 -19.57 24.72
CA PRO A 223 17.19 -20.72 25.62
C PRO A 223 15.89 -20.77 26.44
N ALA A 224 15.36 -21.98 26.61
CA ALA A 224 14.23 -22.24 27.49
C ALA A 224 14.61 -21.92 28.94
N GLY A 225 13.78 -21.13 29.63
CA GLY A 225 14.03 -20.65 31.00
C GLY A 225 14.63 -19.24 31.11
N GLY A 226 15.00 -18.66 29.98
CA GLY A 226 15.35 -17.25 29.86
C GLY A 226 16.84 -16.97 29.68
N VAL A 227 17.14 -15.74 29.27
CA VAL A 227 18.49 -15.27 28.95
C VAL A 227 18.72 -13.84 29.45
N GLY A 228 19.92 -13.61 30.00
CA GLY A 228 20.45 -12.27 30.23
C GLY A 228 21.12 -11.74 28.98
N LEU A 229 20.77 -10.52 28.55
CA LEU A 229 21.36 -9.84 27.41
C LEU A 229 22.27 -8.71 27.87
N THR A 230 23.56 -8.83 27.59
CA THR A 230 24.59 -7.84 27.95
C THR A 230 25.23 -7.23 26.70
N GLY A 231 26.02 -6.17 26.87
CA GLY A 231 26.73 -5.51 25.76
C GLY A 231 25.99 -4.33 25.13
N PRO A 232 26.63 -3.65 24.15
CA PRO A 232 26.12 -2.42 23.57
C PRO A 232 24.81 -2.60 22.78
N GLY A 233 24.51 -3.81 22.33
CA GLY A 233 23.28 -4.16 21.62
C GLY A 233 22.09 -4.50 22.51
N ALA A 234 22.28 -4.67 23.83
CA ALA A 234 21.24 -5.21 24.70
C ALA A 234 19.94 -4.36 24.69
N LEU A 235 20.05 -3.04 24.89
CA LEU A 235 18.88 -2.15 24.85
C LEU A 235 18.24 -2.06 23.46
N PRO A 236 19.01 -1.85 22.36
CA PRO A 236 18.44 -1.90 21.02
C PRO A 236 17.73 -3.22 20.66
N VAL A 237 18.26 -4.35 21.12
CA VAL A 237 17.63 -5.67 20.96
C VAL A 237 16.37 -5.76 21.81
N GLY A 238 16.38 -5.27 23.05
CA GLY A 238 15.18 -5.20 23.91
C GLY A 238 14.04 -4.41 23.26
N ARG A 239 14.38 -3.30 22.57
CA ARG A 239 13.41 -2.52 21.79
C ARG A 239 12.88 -3.29 20.57
N GLY A 240 13.76 -4.00 19.85
CA GLY A 240 13.37 -4.89 18.76
C GLY A 240 12.44 -6.01 19.23
N LEU A 241 12.76 -6.65 20.35
CA LEU A 241 11.94 -7.69 20.99
C LEU A 241 10.55 -7.18 21.35
N LEU A 242 10.44 -5.95 21.90
CA LEU A 242 9.16 -5.31 22.19
C LEU A 242 8.27 -5.21 20.93
N VAL A 243 8.82 -4.70 19.83
CA VAL A 243 8.08 -4.59 18.55
C VAL A 243 7.73 -5.96 17.98
N THR A 244 8.70 -6.89 17.92
CA THR A 244 8.52 -8.24 17.36
C THR A 244 7.48 -9.04 18.16
N ALA A 245 7.52 -9.01 19.48
CA ALA A 245 6.59 -9.74 20.33
C ALA A 245 5.14 -9.22 20.20
N ILE A 246 4.95 -7.90 20.14
CA ILE A 246 3.63 -7.30 19.93
C ILE A 246 3.05 -7.69 18.57
N LEU A 247 3.85 -7.64 17.51
CA LEU A 247 3.42 -8.04 16.16
C LEU A 247 3.13 -9.55 16.08
N ALA A 248 3.93 -10.39 16.74
CA ALA A 248 3.68 -11.82 16.81
C ALA A 248 2.36 -12.15 17.54
N GLY A 249 2.05 -11.43 18.62
CA GLY A 249 0.80 -11.56 19.37
C GLY A 249 -0.46 -11.12 18.62
N GLN A 250 -0.33 -10.23 17.63
CA GLN A 250 -1.46 -9.89 16.75
C GLN A 250 -1.84 -11.04 15.80
N ARG A 251 -0.88 -11.89 15.40
CA ARG A 251 -1.13 -13.08 14.57
C ARG A 251 -1.59 -14.27 15.41
N HIS A 252 -1.02 -14.44 16.59
CA HIS A 252 -1.34 -15.54 17.51
C HIS A 252 -1.92 -14.96 18.80
N ARG A 253 -3.26 -14.97 18.94
CA ARG A 253 -3.98 -14.42 20.10
C ARG A 253 -3.53 -14.97 21.46
N THR A 254 -2.71 -16.00 21.46
CA THR A 254 -2.22 -16.72 22.63
C THR A 254 -0.83 -16.29 23.09
N ALA A 255 -0.09 -15.50 22.30
CA ALA A 255 1.17 -14.90 22.73
C ALA A 255 0.88 -13.61 23.52
N SER A 256 1.38 -13.55 24.76
CA SER A 256 1.21 -12.41 25.66
C SER A 256 2.57 -11.87 26.08
N LEU A 257 2.74 -10.55 26.00
CA LEU A 257 3.95 -9.85 26.42
C LEU A 257 3.73 -9.16 27.77
N ILE A 258 4.62 -9.43 28.71
CA ILE A 258 4.68 -8.81 30.03
C ILE A 258 5.95 -7.97 30.11
N VAL A 259 5.85 -6.69 30.49
CA VAL A 259 6.99 -5.77 30.62
C VAL A 259 6.86 -5.01 31.93
N THR A 260 7.96 -4.78 32.65
CA THR A 260 7.91 -3.94 33.86
C THR A 260 7.80 -2.45 33.48
N GLN A 261 7.22 -1.63 34.36
CA GLN A 261 7.12 -0.18 34.14
C GLN A 261 8.50 0.46 33.98
N ALA A 262 9.47 0.06 34.80
CA ALA A 262 10.84 0.56 34.74
C ALA A 262 11.54 0.19 33.41
N THR A 263 11.36 -1.05 32.93
CA THR A 263 11.88 -1.47 31.63
C THR A 263 11.21 -0.74 30.48
N MET A 264 9.89 -0.53 30.54
CA MET A 264 9.18 0.25 29.53
C MET A 264 9.72 1.68 29.44
N ALA A 265 9.95 2.33 30.58
CA ALA A 265 10.55 3.66 30.65
C ALA A 265 12.00 3.67 30.13
N LEU A 266 12.79 2.63 30.39
CA LEU A 266 14.15 2.49 29.87
C LEU A 266 14.19 2.32 28.34
N LEU A 267 13.24 1.57 27.79
CA LEU A 267 13.19 1.28 26.34
C LEU A 267 12.59 2.44 25.53
N LEU A 268 11.53 3.08 26.01
CA LEU A 268 10.78 4.08 25.25
C LEU A 268 10.96 5.52 25.76
N GLY A 269 11.53 5.72 26.94
CA GLY A 269 11.63 7.02 27.59
C GLY A 269 10.24 7.66 27.80
N PRO A 270 10.05 8.94 27.45
CA PRO A 270 8.78 9.66 27.66
C PRO A 270 7.57 9.02 26.97
N ALA A 271 7.77 8.27 25.88
CA ALA A 271 6.69 7.63 25.14
C ALA A 271 6.09 6.40 25.85
N ALA A 272 6.74 5.89 26.91
CA ALA A 272 6.28 4.74 27.67
C ALA A 272 4.86 4.90 28.21
N GLU A 273 4.53 6.09 28.75
CA GLU A 273 3.23 6.34 29.38
C GLU A 273 2.09 6.43 28.35
N THR A 274 2.33 7.11 27.24
CA THR A 274 1.32 7.34 26.19
C THR A 274 1.07 6.10 25.36
N LEU A 275 2.13 5.36 24.99
CA LEU A 275 2.01 4.14 24.20
C LEU A 275 1.62 2.92 25.03
N GLY A 276 2.11 2.80 26.26
CA GLY A 276 1.90 1.62 27.10
C GLY A 276 0.43 1.24 27.27
N ARG A 277 -0.47 2.23 27.40
CA ARG A 277 -1.92 2.01 27.54
C ARG A 277 -2.62 1.55 26.24
N ARG A 278 -1.99 1.78 25.09
CA ARG A 278 -2.58 1.57 23.77
C ARG A 278 -2.04 0.30 23.08
N LEU A 279 -1.01 -0.33 23.65
CA LEU A 279 -0.38 -1.52 23.11
C LEU A 279 -0.98 -2.79 23.75
N PRO A 280 -1.09 -3.90 23.01
CA PRO A 280 -1.62 -5.16 23.53
C PRO A 280 -0.56 -5.91 24.36
N LEU A 281 -0.17 -5.34 25.51
CA LEU A 281 0.81 -5.90 26.45
C LEU A 281 0.37 -5.67 27.90
N THR A 282 0.95 -6.42 28.83
CA THR A 282 0.72 -6.24 30.27
C THR A 282 1.89 -5.50 30.90
N ILE A 283 1.63 -4.35 31.52
CA ILE A 283 2.63 -3.60 32.30
C ILE A 283 2.48 -3.98 33.77
N VAL A 284 3.58 -4.35 34.42
CA VAL A 284 3.64 -4.68 35.85
C VAL A 284 4.61 -3.76 36.58
N ASP A 285 4.41 -3.57 37.88
CA ASP A 285 5.27 -2.69 38.69
C ASP A 285 6.46 -3.45 39.27
N THR A 286 6.33 -4.77 39.47
CA THR A 286 7.34 -5.60 40.13
C THR A 286 7.58 -6.96 39.45
N VAL A 287 8.76 -7.53 39.69
CA VAL A 287 9.12 -8.89 39.23
C VAL A 287 8.20 -9.96 39.81
N ASP A 288 7.73 -9.79 41.05
CA ASP A 288 6.83 -10.74 41.72
C ASP A 288 5.45 -10.79 41.06
N GLU A 289 4.94 -9.67 40.56
CA GLU A 289 3.72 -9.62 39.75
C GLU A 289 3.89 -10.35 38.42
N ALA A 290 5.03 -10.16 37.74
CA ALA A 290 5.34 -10.92 36.53
C ALA A 290 5.33 -12.44 36.78
N ALA A 291 5.95 -12.88 37.87
CA ALA A 291 5.98 -14.29 38.26
C ALA A 291 4.57 -14.84 38.56
N GLN A 292 3.69 -14.04 39.19
CA GLN A 292 2.30 -14.42 39.43
C GLN A 292 1.52 -14.62 38.13
N LEU A 293 1.71 -13.73 37.15
CA LEU A 293 1.06 -13.83 35.83
C LEU A 293 1.55 -15.03 35.01
N LEU A 294 2.76 -15.53 35.27
CA LEU A 294 3.29 -16.73 34.62
C LEU A 294 2.71 -18.03 35.18
N ARG A 295 2.30 -18.07 36.45
CA ARG A 295 1.78 -19.30 37.06
C ARG A 295 0.59 -19.84 36.26
N PRO A 296 0.56 -21.14 35.94
CA PRO A 296 -0.60 -21.74 35.31
C PRO A 296 -1.82 -21.53 36.22
N VAL A 297 -2.93 -21.06 35.63
CA VAL A 297 -4.21 -21.04 36.34
C VAL A 297 -4.56 -22.49 36.61
N SER A 298 -4.40 -22.95 37.85
CA SER A 298 -4.94 -24.25 38.25
C SER A 298 -6.44 -24.23 37.93
N PRO A 299 -6.98 -25.21 37.19
CA PRO A 299 -8.41 -25.30 37.03
C PRO A 299 -9.01 -25.37 38.44
N VAL A 300 -9.80 -24.36 38.78
CA VAL A 300 -10.59 -24.34 40.00
C VAL A 300 -11.32 -25.68 40.05
N THR A 301 -11.20 -26.37 41.17
CA THR A 301 -11.80 -27.67 41.46
C THR A 301 -13.32 -27.57 41.36
N GLY A 302 -13.85 -27.58 40.14
CA GLY A 302 -15.23 -27.92 39.83
C GLY A 302 -15.33 -29.43 39.86
N GLU A 303 -16.23 -29.93 40.72
CA GLU A 303 -16.51 -31.34 40.98
C GLU A 303 -16.31 -32.24 39.76
N ALA A 304 -15.36 -33.17 39.88
CA ALA A 304 -15.10 -34.18 38.87
C ALA A 304 -16.32 -35.09 38.69
N ILE A 305 -16.99 -34.99 37.55
CA ILE A 305 -17.90 -36.01 37.06
C ILE A 305 -17.03 -37.18 36.54
N PRO A 306 -17.08 -38.38 37.13
CA PRO A 306 -16.25 -39.49 36.70
C PRO A 306 -16.85 -40.12 35.42
N GLY A 307 -16.17 -39.98 34.28
CA GLY A 307 -16.64 -40.65 33.06
C GLY A 307 -15.98 -40.29 31.73
N GLN A 308 -15.11 -39.28 31.63
CA GLN A 308 -14.45 -38.96 30.36
C GLN A 308 -13.03 -39.49 30.30
N ARG A 309 -12.85 -40.43 29.36
CA ARG A 309 -11.59 -41.09 29.00
C ARG A 309 -10.48 -40.06 28.80
N GLN A 310 -9.32 -40.39 29.35
CA GLN A 310 -8.02 -39.82 28.99
C GLN A 310 -7.81 -40.00 27.49
N GLY A 311 -8.19 -38.98 26.71
CA GLY A 311 -7.74 -38.77 25.35
C GLY A 311 -6.46 -37.96 25.43
N GLU A 312 -5.37 -38.57 24.97
CA GLU A 312 -4.08 -38.01 24.59
C GLU A 312 -3.95 -36.49 24.72
N THR A 313 -3.11 -36.10 25.68
CA THR A 313 -2.53 -34.78 25.83
C THR A 313 -1.93 -34.32 24.50
N SER A 314 -2.68 -33.50 23.77
CA SER A 314 -2.11 -32.62 22.75
C SER A 314 -1.20 -31.66 23.49
N SER A 315 0.11 -31.86 23.33
CA SER A 315 1.18 -31.02 23.87
C SER A 315 0.91 -29.55 23.55
N GLY A 316 0.68 -28.76 24.62
CA GLY A 316 0.41 -27.33 24.54
C GLY A 316 1.63 -26.55 24.06
N HIS A 317 1.75 -26.36 22.75
CA HIS A 317 2.68 -25.39 22.15
C HIS A 317 2.02 -24.01 21.92
N ASP A 318 0.78 -23.82 22.38
CA ASP A 318 -0.06 -22.75 21.83
C ASP A 318 -0.20 -21.53 22.75
N HIS A 319 0.55 -21.36 23.84
CA HIS A 319 0.49 -20.15 24.69
C HIS A 319 1.89 -19.69 25.12
N ARG A 320 2.62 -18.99 24.25
CA ARG A 320 3.98 -18.52 24.56
C ARG A 320 3.92 -17.14 25.25
N LYS A 321 4.09 -17.11 26.57
CA LYS A 321 4.27 -15.85 27.32
C LYS A 321 5.71 -15.38 27.18
N ILE A 322 5.91 -14.08 26.93
CA ILE A 322 7.22 -13.44 26.89
C ILE A 322 7.27 -12.43 28.04
N VAL A 323 8.32 -12.47 28.84
CA VAL A 323 8.58 -11.49 29.91
C VAL A 323 9.84 -10.73 29.58
N LEU A 324 9.75 -9.40 29.50
CA LEU A 324 10.89 -8.52 29.27
C LEU A 324 11.09 -7.60 30.46
N LEU A 325 12.26 -7.66 31.09
CA LEU A 325 12.60 -6.88 32.27
C LEU A 325 14.06 -6.47 32.25
N ASN A 326 14.43 -5.55 33.12
CA ASN A 326 15.79 -5.06 33.31
C ASN A 326 16.35 -5.66 34.59
N HIS A 327 17.65 -5.94 34.63
CA HIS A 327 18.29 -6.55 35.79
C HIS A 327 18.16 -5.72 37.09
N HIS A 328 17.87 -4.42 36.99
CA HIS A 328 17.59 -3.57 38.15
C HIS A 328 16.13 -3.60 38.64
N ASP A 329 15.23 -4.32 37.97
CA ASP A 329 13.80 -4.36 38.34
C ASP A 329 13.52 -5.20 39.59
N GLY A 330 14.46 -6.05 39.99
CA GLY A 330 14.34 -6.89 41.18
C GLY A 330 15.71 -7.28 41.73
N ASN A 331 15.71 -7.90 42.92
CA ASN A 331 16.94 -8.45 43.49
C ASN A 331 17.28 -9.81 42.86
N GLU A 332 18.49 -10.29 43.12
CA GLU A 332 19.02 -11.54 42.57
C GLU A 332 18.09 -12.75 42.82
N GLN A 333 17.50 -12.83 44.02
CA GLN A 333 16.61 -13.93 44.41
C GLN A 333 15.28 -13.90 43.65
N GLN A 334 14.69 -12.71 43.44
CA GLN A 334 13.46 -12.52 42.67
C GLN A 334 13.68 -12.90 41.19
N LEU A 335 14.82 -12.53 40.61
CA LEU A 335 15.16 -12.88 39.23
C LEU A 335 15.35 -14.39 39.05
N LYS A 336 16.01 -15.07 40.01
CA LYS A 336 16.14 -16.54 40.01
C LYS A 336 14.77 -17.22 40.06
N GLN A 337 13.91 -16.79 40.99
CA GLN A 337 12.56 -17.33 41.13
C GLN A 337 11.70 -17.12 39.86
N LEU A 338 11.86 -15.98 39.19
CA LEU A 338 11.16 -15.72 37.93
C LEU A 338 11.66 -16.64 36.80
N ALA A 339 12.97 -16.85 36.67
CA ALA A 339 13.53 -17.77 35.66
C ALA A 339 13.06 -19.22 35.86
N GLU A 340 13.03 -19.69 37.12
CA GLU A 340 12.46 -21.00 37.49
C GLU A 340 10.97 -21.09 37.12
N THR A 341 10.19 -20.07 37.46
CA THR A 341 8.75 -19.99 37.14
C THR A 341 8.52 -19.95 35.63
N GLY A 342 9.36 -19.21 34.89
CA GLY A 342 9.32 -19.12 33.43
C GLY A 342 9.61 -20.46 32.76
N THR A 343 10.62 -21.18 33.26
CA THR A 343 10.93 -22.54 32.80
C THR A 343 9.74 -23.48 33.00
N ALA A 344 9.13 -23.46 34.19
CA ALA A 344 7.96 -24.28 34.51
C ALA A 344 6.72 -23.93 33.67
N ALA A 345 6.57 -22.67 33.28
CA ALA A 345 5.47 -22.17 32.46
C ALA A 345 5.76 -22.20 30.94
N ALA A 346 6.91 -22.73 30.51
CA ALA A 346 7.40 -22.64 29.13
C ALA A 346 7.38 -21.21 28.55
N ALA A 347 7.61 -20.21 29.41
CA ALA A 347 7.68 -18.80 29.07
C ALA A 347 9.11 -18.40 28.69
N LEU A 348 9.23 -17.44 27.77
CA LEU A 348 10.50 -16.84 27.41
C LEU A 348 10.75 -15.62 28.32
N VAL A 349 11.72 -15.71 29.23
CA VAL A 349 12.13 -14.60 30.09
C VAL A 349 13.39 -13.95 29.52
N VAL A 350 13.35 -12.65 29.23
CA VAL A 350 14.52 -11.91 28.73
C VAL A 350 14.85 -10.81 29.74
N ILE A 351 16.08 -10.86 30.26
CA ILE A 351 16.60 -9.88 31.21
C ILE A 351 17.59 -8.97 30.46
N LEU A 352 17.32 -7.68 30.42
CA LEU A 352 18.27 -6.68 29.92
C LEU A 352 19.31 -6.42 31.01
N GLY A 353 20.51 -6.93 30.82
CA GLY A 353 21.55 -7.06 31.84
C GLY A 353 21.82 -8.51 32.20
N GLU A 354 22.51 -8.71 33.32
CA GLU A 354 22.93 -10.05 33.75
C GLU A 354 21.77 -10.82 34.39
N GLN A 355 21.57 -12.07 33.94
CA GLN A 355 20.72 -13.06 34.57
C GLN A 355 21.53 -13.84 35.62
N PRO A 356 21.09 -13.85 36.88
CA PRO A 356 21.73 -14.66 37.92
C PRO A 356 21.59 -16.17 37.65
N ASP A 357 22.68 -16.93 37.81
CA ASP A 357 22.73 -18.39 37.66
C ASP A 357 22.18 -18.95 36.33
N GLY A 358 22.15 -18.13 35.27
CA GLY A 358 21.61 -18.49 33.96
C GLY A 358 22.49 -18.07 32.78
N PRO A 359 22.07 -18.39 31.54
CA PRO A 359 22.83 -18.02 30.35
C PRO A 359 22.83 -16.51 30.16
N ASN A 360 24.03 -15.94 29.97
CA ASN A 360 24.24 -14.52 29.70
C ASN A 360 24.88 -14.38 28.33
N TRP A 361 24.10 -13.90 27.36
CA TRP A 361 24.56 -13.71 25.99
C TRP A 361 24.95 -12.26 25.75
N HIS A 362 26.01 -12.07 24.96
CA HIS A 362 26.48 -10.75 24.58
C HIS A 362 25.86 -10.34 23.24
N ALA A 363 25.11 -9.24 23.24
CA ALA A 363 24.53 -8.61 22.06
C ALA A 363 25.44 -7.49 21.54
N ASP A 364 25.92 -7.63 20.31
CA ASP A 364 26.64 -6.56 19.64
C ASP A 364 25.71 -5.47 19.08
N SER A 365 26.28 -4.35 18.64
CA SER A 365 25.50 -3.22 18.10
C SER A 365 24.72 -3.54 16.81
N THR A 366 25.01 -4.67 16.16
CA THR A 366 24.33 -5.12 14.93
C THR A 366 23.20 -6.12 15.21
N GLY A 367 23.09 -6.59 16.45
CA GLY A 367 22.03 -7.49 16.92
C GLY A 367 22.42 -8.96 16.95
N HIS A 368 23.67 -9.30 16.64
CA HIS A 368 24.13 -10.68 16.76
C HIS A 368 24.34 -11.01 18.23
N LEU A 369 23.75 -12.13 18.64
CA LEU A 369 23.92 -12.68 19.98
C LEU A 369 25.06 -13.69 19.96
N ARG A 370 25.92 -13.63 20.98
CA ARG A 370 26.98 -14.60 21.20
C ARG A 370 26.87 -15.16 22.61
N ASP A 371 26.91 -16.48 22.73
CA ASP A 371 27.11 -17.13 24.03
C ASP A 371 28.62 -17.13 24.35
N PRO A 372 29.08 -16.41 25.40
CA PRO A 372 30.49 -16.42 25.79
C PRO A 372 31.02 -17.81 26.14
N HIS A 373 30.15 -18.73 26.57
CA HIS A 373 30.52 -20.09 26.96
C HIS A 373 30.54 -21.07 25.79
N HIS A 374 29.90 -20.71 24.67
CA HIS A 374 29.80 -21.54 23.47
C HIS A 374 30.04 -20.70 22.20
N PRO A 375 31.28 -20.23 21.97
CA PRO A 375 31.60 -19.32 20.85
C PRO A 375 31.40 -19.95 19.46
N ASP A 376 31.36 -21.28 19.39
CA ASP A 376 31.19 -22.04 18.14
C ASP A 376 29.71 -22.23 17.75
N MET A 377 28.77 -21.81 18.61
CA MET A 377 27.33 -21.89 18.31
C MET A 377 26.93 -20.84 17.27
N PRO A 378 25.90 -21.12 16.45
CA PRO A 378 25.38 -20.14 15.50
C PRO A 378 24.92 -18.88 16.22
N ASN A 379 25.31 -17.71 15.69
CA ASN A 379 24.98 -16.39 16.26
C ASN A 379 23.65 -15.88 15.69
N PRO A 380 22.49 -16.08 16.34
CA PRO A 380 21.25 -15.54 15.84
C PRO A 380 21.31 -14.00 15.86
N ARG A 381 20.73 -13.38 14.84
CA ARG A 381 20.55 -11.93 14.79
C ARG A 381 19.12 -11.58 15.18
N LEU A 382 18.97 -10.71 16.18
CA LEU A 382 17.68 -10.16 16.56
C LEU A 382 17.42 -8.79 15.94
N CYS A 383 16.16 -8.38 15.94
CA CYS A 383 15.75 -7.03 15.59
C CYS A 383 16.46 -6.01 16.50
N VAL A 384 17.04 -4.96 15.90
CA VAL A 384 17.77 -3.91 16.60
C VAL A 384 17.14 -2.59 16.25
N LEU A 385 16.67 -1.86 17.26
CA LEU A 385 16.03 -0.56 17.05
C LEU A 385 16.55 0.46 18.07
N ASP A 386 16.74 1.69 17.64
CA ASP A 386 16.89 2.83 18.52
C ASP A 386 15.54 3.24 19.12
N GLN A 387 15.57 4.16 20.10
CA GLN A 387 14.38 4.59 20.80
C GLN A 387 13.37 5.31 19.87
N THR A 388 13.85 6.10 18.92
CA THR A 388 13.01 6.89 18.01
C THR A 388 12.27 5.98 17.05
N ALA A 389 12.99 5.08 16.37
CA ALA A 389 12.42 4.11 15.45
C ALA A 389 11.42 3.20 16.18
N THR A 390 11.74 2.76 17.40
CA THR A 390 10.81 1.94 18.20
C THR A 390 9.52 2.67 18.49
N THR A 391 9.61 3.94 18.91
CA THR A 391 8.44 4.77 19.21
C THR A 391 7.58 4.99 17.96
N ASP A 392 8.20 5.30 16.83
CA ASP A 392 7.54 5.48 15.54
C ASP A 392 6.77 4.22 15.10
N LEU A 393 7.42 3.05 15.20
CA LEU A 393 6.83 1.77 14.81
C LEU A 393 5.65 1.39 15.73
N LEU A 394 5.84 1.54 17.05
CA LEU A 394 4.79 1.25 18.03
C LEU A 394 3.59 2.20 17.90
N THR A 395 3.80 3.44 17.47
CA THR A 395 2.72 4.41 17.24
C THR A 395 1.72 3.93 16.17
N VAL A 396 2.21 3.24 15.13
CA VAL A 396 1.36 2.68 14.06
C VAL A 396 0.64 1.40 14.50
N ILE A 397 1.28 0.62 15.37
CA ILE A 397 0.75 -0.66 15.90
C ILE A 397 -0.28 -0.43 17.01
N ALA A 398 -0.13 0.66 17.77
CA ALA A 398 -1.00 1.02 18.89
C ALA A 398 -2.47 1.16 18.46
N SER A 399 -3.37 0.73 19.33
CA SER A 399 -4.80 0.96 19.16
C SER A 399 -5.10 2.47 19.09
N PRO A 400 -6.06 2.91 18.26
CA PRO A 400 -6.47 4.30 18.22
C PRO A 400 -7.01 4.73 19.59
N ASP A 401 -6.84 6.01 19.92
CA ASP A 401 -7.44 6.61 21.11
C ASP A 401 -8.97 6.46 21.00
N PRO A 402 -9.70 6.01 22.03
CA PRO A 402 -11.15 6.16 22.04
C PRO A 402 -11.49 7.62 21.74
N ALA A 403 -12.35 7.84 20.74
CA ALA A 403 -12.79 9.19 20.40
C ALA A 403 -13.30 9.89 21.67
N PRO A 404 -12.83 11.11 21.98
CA PRO A 404 -13.39 11.85 23.10
C PRO A 404 -14.90 11.98 22.89
N PRO A 405 -15.73 11.81 23.94
CA PRO A 405 -17.17 11.96 23.79
C PRO A 405 -17.45 13.33 23.19
N HIS A 406 -18.08 13.35 22.01
CA HIS A 406 -18.46 14.57 21.33
C HIS A 406 -19.19 15.48 22.33
N PRO A 407 -18.68 16.69 22.63
CA PRO A 407 -19.45 17.61 23.44
C PRO A 407 -20.73 17.93 22.67
N ALA A 408 -21.87 17.59 23.29
CA ALA A 408 -23.19 17.92 22.78
C ALA A 408 -23.23 19.39 22.39
N SER A 409 -23.53 19.64 21.11
CA SER A 409 -24.06 20.87 20.52
C SER A 409 -23.96 22.12 21.39
N GLY A 410 -22.75 22.66 21.52
CA GLY A 410 -22.51 23.99 22.03
C GLY A 410 -22.81 25.02 20.94
N ARG A 411 -23.85 25.83 21.16
CA ARG A 411 -24.25 26.99 20.36
C ARG A 411 -23.02 27.80 19.87
N PRO A 412 -22.94 28.17 18.57
CA PRO A 412 -21.80 28.93 18.08
C PRO A 412 -21.73 30.32 18.75
N PRO A 413 -20.53 30.83 19.10
CA PRO A 413 -20.37 32.22 19.51
C PRO A 413 -20.63 33.14 18.32
N LEU A 414 -21.35 34.23 18.55
CA LEU A 414 -21.59 35.29 17.57
C LEU A 414 -20.26 35.87 17.06
N PRO A 415 -20.11 36.13 15.75
CA PRO A 415 -18.90 36.71 15.20
C PRO A 415 -18.73 38.15 15.68
N HIS A 416 -17.61 38.43 16.36
CA HIS A 416 -17.14 39.80 16.55
C HIS A 416 -16.55 40.29 15.23
N ALA A 417 -17.18 41.32 14.66
CA ALA A 417 -16.64 42.08 13.55
C ALA A 417 -15.39 42.84 14.02
N GLY A 418 -14.27 42.61 13.34
CA GLY A 418 -13.02 43.29 13.60
C GLY A 418 -11.98 42.92 12.54
N SER A 419 -12.08 43.52 11.36
CA SER A 419 -11.03 43.50 10.35
C SER A 419 -9.85 44.37 10.78
N PRO A 420 -8.61 43.90 10.71
CA PRO A 420 -7.46 44.75 10.48
C PRO A 420 -7.05 44.64 9.01
N GLU A 421 -7.29 45.73 8.28
CA GLU A 421 -6.80 45.96 6.93
C GLU A 421 -5.26 46.11 6.98
N LEU A 422 -4.54 45.17 6.34
CA LEU A 422 -3.09 45.26 6.16
C LEU A 422 -2.79 45.67 4.71
N PRO A 423 -2.00 46.74 4.46
CA PRO A 423 -1.77 47.26 3.12
C PRO A 423 -0.86 46.36 2.29
N LEU A 424 -1.29 46.01 1.06
CA LEU A 424 -0.43 45.39 0.05
C LEU A 424 0.74 46.34 -0.34
N PRO A 425 1.99 45.86 -0.39
CA PRO A 425 3.09 46.64 -0.96
C PRO A 425 2.95 46.77 -2.49
N ARG A 426 3.09 48.00 -2.96
CA ARG A 426 3.17 48.39 -4.38
C ARG A 426 4.22 47.58 -5.14
N GLN A 427 3.81 46.97 -6.24
CA GLN A 427 4.69 46.41 -7.26
C GLN A 427 5.59 47.50 -7.86
N ILE A 428 6.90 47.30 -7.74
CA ILE A 428 7.90 48.00 -8.56
C ILE A 428 7.99 47.24 -9.88
N ALA A 429 7.71 47.93 -10.98
CA ALA A 429 7.88 47.43 -12.34
C ALA A 429 9.33 46.98 -12.55
N ARG A 430 9.53 45.69 -12.84
CA ARG A 430 10.82 45.14 -13.28
C ARG A 430 10.73 44.82 -14.78
N GLN A 431 11.71 45.34 -15.51
CA GLN A 431 11.83 45.37 -16.96
C GLN A 431 11.75 43.99 -17.61
N GLU A 432 11.01 43.93 -18.71
CA GLU A 432 10.81 42.79 -19.59
C GLU A 432 12.05 42.57 -20.49
N PRO A 433 12.65 41.36 -20.57
CA PRO A 433 13.63 41.03 -21.59
C PRO A 433 12.95 40.81 -22.95
N PRO A 434 13.68 40.94 -24.08
CA PRO A 434 13.09 40.90 -25.42
C PRO A 434 12.47 39.53 -25.70
N ARG A 435 11.19 39.54 -26.11
CA ARG A 435 10.49 38.37 -26.63
C ARG A 435 11.13 37.96 -27.95
N LEU A 436 11.86 36.85 -27.95
CA LEU A 436 12.13 36.10 -29.17
C LEU A 436 10.87 35.31 -29.52
N SER A 437 10.31 35.57 -30.70
CA SER A 437 9.17 34.86 -31.25
C SER A 437 9.54 33.39 -31.50
N THR A 438 9.09 32.50 -30.62
CA THR A 438 9.02 31.06 -30.90
C THR A 438 7.59 30.67 -31.15
N THR A 439 7.33 29.97 -32.25
CA THR A 439 6.10 29.25 -32.56
C THR A 439 5.60 28.53 -31.30
N PRO A 440 4.29 28.56 -30.95
CA PRO A 440 3.80 27.92 -29.73
C PRO A 440 4.06 26.40 -29.82
N ARG A 441 5.12 25.95 -29.14
CA ARG A 441 5.37 24.53 -28.91
C ARG A 441 4.28 24.04 -27.96
N GLN A 442 3.65 22.92 -28.30
CA GLN A 442 2.63 22.31 -27.46
C GLN A 442 3.26 21.93 -26.10
N PRO A 443 2.61 22.26 -24.97
CA PRO A 443 3.14 21.89 -23.66
C PRO A 443 3.19 20.37 -23.53
N LEU A 444 4.22 19.89 -22.85
CA LEU A 444 4.34 18.51 -22.43
C LEU A 444 3.20 18.16 -21.47
N HIS A 445 2.68 16.94 -21.54
CA HIS A 445 1.61 16.52 -20.63
C HIS A 445 2.16 15.53 -19.61
N LEU A 446 2.08 15.86 -18.32
CA LEU A 446 2.45 14.97 -17.24
C LEU A 446 1.17 14.36 -16.65
N ARG A 447 0.96 13.07 -16.89
CA ARG A 447 -0.14 12.32 -16.29
C ARG A 447 0.33 11.78 -14.94
N VAL A 448 -0.35 12.15 -13.86
CA VAL A 448 -0.12 11.59 -12.51
C VAL A 448 -1.35 10.93 -11.91
N LEU A 449 -2.56 11.12 -12.46
CA LEU A 449 -3.76 10.40 -12.07
C LEU A 449 -3.83 9.06 -12.82
N GLY A 450 -3.36 7.99 -12.17
CA GLY A 450 -3.13 6.67 -12.80
C GLY A 450 -1.66 6.27 -12.79
N ASP A 451 -1.17 5.65 -13.86
CA ASP A 451 0.27 5.33 -13.99
C ASP A 451 1.06 6.59 -14.41
N PRO A 452 2.00 7.08 -13.58
CA PRO A 452 2.66 8.36 -13.80
C PRO A 452 3.60 8.31 -14.99
N GLN A 453 3.38 9.18 -15.97
CA GLN A 453 4.12 9.23 -17.23
C GLN A 453 4.19 10.68 -17.75
N LEU A 454 5.34 11.08 -18.27
CA LEU A 454 5.50 12.32 -19.03
C LEU A 454 5.30 12.01 -20.51
N LEU A 455 4.42 12.73 -21.19
CA LEU A 455 4.09 12.52 -22.59
C LEU A 455 4.63 13.67 -23.46
N ILE A 456 5.30 13.30 -24.55
CA ILE A 456 5.81 14.21 -25.59
C ILE A 456 5.01 13.89 -26.85
N ASP A 457 4.25 14.86 -27.36
CA ASP A 457 3.38 14.67 -28.53
C ASP A 457 2.44 13.44 -28.43
N GLY A 458 2.04 13.08 -27.20
CA GLY A 458 1.19 11.93 -26.90
C GLY A 458 1.92 10.61 -26.65
N GLU A 459 3.24 10.56 -26.82
CA GLU A 459 4.05 9.36 -26.59
C GLU A 459 4.75 9.39 -25.21
N PRO A 460 4.76 8.29 -24.45
CA PRO A 460 5.41 8.24 -23.15
C PRO A 460 6.94 8.35 -23.22
N LEU A 461 7.50 9.29 -22.46
CA LEU A 461 8.93 9.41 -22.25
C LEU A 461 9.43 8.35 -21.25
N THR A 462 10.42 7.56 -21.65
CA THR A 462 11.03 6.57 -20.77
C THR A 462 12.00 7.23 -19.80
N ILE A 463 11.65 7.24 -18.51
CA ILE A 463 12.53 7.73 -17.42
C ILE A 463 13.19 6.52 -16.76
N ARG A 464 14.51 6.39 -16.96
CA ARG A 464 15.29 5.20 -16.53
C ARG A 464 15.38 5.01 -15.02
N ARG A 465 15.31 6.09 -14.23
CA ARG A 465 15.53 6.08 -12.78
C ARG A 465 14.21 6.36 -12.07
N SER A 466 13.83 5.50 -11.11
CA SER A 466 12.63 5.70 -10.28
C SER A 466 12.63 7.05 -9.56
N ALA A 467 13.79 7.50 -9.07
CA ALA A 467 13.95 8.78 -8.40
C ALA A 467 13.56 9.99 -9.29
N GLY A 468 13.90 9.97 -10.58
CA GLY A 468 13.53 11.05 -11.50
C GLY A 468 12.01 11.16 -11.70
N LEU A 469 11.32 10.01 -11.79
CA LEU A 469 9.87 9.98 -11.86
C LEU A 469 9.22 10.44 -10.54
N GLN A 470 9.79 10.04 -9.40
CA GLN A 470 9.35 10.55 -8.09
C GLN A 470 9.47 12.06 -7.98
N VAL A 471 10.58 12.67 -8.44
CA VAL A 471 10.74 14.13 -8.49
C VAL A 471 9.61 14.78 -9.31
N LEU A 472 9.31 14.27 -10.51
CA LEU A 472 8.23 14.84 -11.34
C LEU A 472 6.88 14.80 -10.64
N VAL A 473 6.52 13.64 -10.06
CA VAL A 473 5.23 13.48 -9.39
C VAL A 473 5.17 14.33 -8.12
N TYR A 474 6.25 14.39 -7.34
CA TYR A 474 6.31 15.22 -6.14
C TYR A 474 6.14 16.71 -6.47
N LEU A 475 6.80 17.20 -7.52
CA LEU A 475 6.66 18.59 -7.98
C LEU A 475 5.30 18.88 -8.63
N ALA A 476 4.65 17.87 -9.23
CA ALA A 476 3.27 18.01 -9.72
C ALA A 476 2.27 18.27 -8.59
N ILE A 477 2.49 17.64 -7.42
CA ILE A 477 1.68 17.83 -6.21
C ILE A 477 1.98 19.16 -5.52
N HIS A 478 3.21 19.67 -5.66
CA HIS A 478 3.68 20.92 -5.05
C HIS A 478 3.91 21.99 -6.13
N PRO A 479 2.85 22.62 -6.66
CA PRO A 479 2.96 23.50 -7.82
C PRO A 479 3.64 24.84 -7.53
N ASP A 480 3.91 25.16 -6.25
CA ASP A 480 4.75 26.28 -5.79
C ASP A 480 6.23 25.89 -5.65
N GLY A 481 6.54 24.63 -5.89
CA GLY A 481 7.87 24.02 -5.80
C GLY A 481 8.16 23.36 -4.45
N ALA A 482 9.28 22.63 -4.43
CA ALA A 482 9.79 21.94 -3.25
C ALA A 482 11.28 22.22 -3.08
N ASP A 483 11.72 22.33 -1.83
CA ASP A 483 13.14 22.50 -1.52
C ASP A 483 13.91 21.16 -1.51
N THR A 484 15.24 21.25 -1.43
CA THR A 484 16.12 20.08 -1.40
C THR A 484 15.80 19.15 -0.22
N ALA A 485 15.42 19.71 0.94
CA ALA A 485 15.09 18.91 2.12
C ALA A 485 13.80 18.12 1.93
N GLN A 486 12.75 18.76 1.43
CA GLN A 486 11.45 18.15 1.13
C GLN A 486 11.59 17.00 0.12
N LEU A 487 12.35 17.23 -0.97
CA LEU A 487 12.58 16.20 -1.99
C LEU A 487 13.41 15.03 -1.47
N THR A 488 14.47 15.30 -0.70
CA THR A 488 15.32 14.21 -0.17
C THR A 488 14.60 13.39 0.89
N ASP A 489 13.86 14.02 1.80
CA ASP A 489 13.07 13.34 2.83
C ASP A 489 11.96 12.47 2.22
N ALA A 490 11.31 12.96 1.16
CA ALA A 490 10.26 12.19 0.49
C ALA A 490 10.84 11.01 -0.32
N ILE A 491 11.85 11.25 -1.15
CA ILE A 491 12.33 10.24 -2.11
C ILE A 491 13.22 9.19 -1.44
N TRP A 492 13.98 9.57 -0.41
CA TRP A 492 14.88 8.69 0.33
C TRP A 492 14.67 8.84 1.84
N PRO A 493 13.52 8.38 2.37
CA PRO A 493 13.20 8.52 3.78
C PRO A 493 14.22 7.77 4.65
N GLY A 494 14.57 8.37 5.79
CA GLY A 494 15.46 7.73 6.77
C GLY A 494 16.94 7.71 6.39
N LEU A 495 17.41 8.53 5.46
CA LEU A 495 18.84 8.70 5.20
C LEU A 495 19.31 10.12 5.56
N PRO A 496 20.57 10.30 6.03
CA PRO A 496 21.07 11.63 6.40
C PRO A 496 21.11 12.57 5.19
N ARG A 497 20.45 13.73 5.29
CA ARG A 497 20.27 14.69 4.18
C ARG A 497 21.57 15.12 3.48
N HIS A 498 22.65 15.31 4.26
CA HIS A 498 23.96 15.71 3.72
C HIS A 498 24.52 14.68 2.72
N SER A 499 24.17 13.40 2.85
CA SER A 499 24.57 12.32 1.94
C SER A 499 23.68 12.22 0.69
N LEU A 500 22.49 12.82 0.73
CA LEU A 500 21.46 12.71 -0.32
C LEU A 500 21.46 13.85 -1.31
N THR A 501 22.01 15.01 -0.94
CA THR A 501 22.00 16.22 -1.81
C THR A 501 22.64 15.94 -3.18
N GLY A 502 23.78 15.22 -3.21
CA GLY A 502 24.44 14.82 -4.46
C GLY A 502 23.63 13.80 -5.29
N ARG A 503 22.87 12.91 -4.62
CA ARG A 503 21.97 11.96 -5.30
C ARG A 503 20.79 12.68 -5.95
N LEU A 504 20.20 13.65 -5.25
CA LEU A 504 19.12 14.49 -5.80
C LEU A 504 19.62 15.26 -7.02
N TYR A 505 20.76 15.95 -6.91
CA TYR A 505 21.30 16.72 -8.02
C TYR A 505 21.54 15.85 -9.26
N THR A 506 22.14 14.67 -9.08
CA THR A 506 22.34 13.70 -10.17
C THR A 506 21.01 13.26 -10.78
N ALA A 507 20.02 12.89 -9.96
CA ALA A 507 18.70 12.46 -10.45
C ALA A 507 17.98 13.56 -11.25
N VAL A 508 18.03 14.81 -10.78
CA VAL A 508 17.43 15.97 -11.49
C VAL A 508 18.21 16.32 -12.75
N SER A 509 19.55 16.24 -12.72
CA SER A 509 20.39 16.50 -13.89
C SER A 509 20.15 15.47 -14.99
N ASP A 510 20.12 14.17 -14.65
CA ASP A 510 19.79 13.09 -15.58
C ASP A 510 18.40 13.30 -16.19
N LEU A 511 17.41 13.60 -15.34
CA LEU A 511 16.04 13.87 -15.76
C LEU A 511 15.95 15.06 -16.73
N ARG A 512 16.60 16.19 -16.40
CA ARG A 512 16.67 17.36 -17.28
C ARG A 512 17.34 17.03 -18.61
N SER A 513 18.41 16.23 -18.59
CA SER A 513 19.09 15.80 -19.82
C SER A 513 18.15 14.98 -20.69
N THR A 514 17.46 13.98 -20.12
CA THR A 514 16.51 13.13 -20.86
C THR A 514 15.38 13.96 -21.48
N ILE A 515 14.78 14.89 -20.72
CA ILE A 515 13.70 15.74 -21.23
C ILE A 515 14.21 16.68 -22.33
N ARG A 516 15.39 17.29 -22.17
CA ARG A 516 15.95 18.22 -23.16
C ARG A 516 16.33 17.51 -24.46
N THR A 517 16.83 16.29 -24.40
CA THR A 517 17.16 15.50 -25.59
C THR A 517 15.93 15.24 -26.46
N GLU A 518 14.78 14.96 -25.85
CA GLU A 518 13.57 14.58 -26.58
C GLU A 518 12.62 15.76 -26.90
N SER A 519 12.62 16.84 -26.10
CA SER A 519 11.67 17.96 -26.25
C SER A 519 12.30 19.34 -26.43
N ASP A 520 13.60 19.51 -26.15
CA ASP A 520 14.28 20.81 -26.10
C ASP A 520 13.66 21.83 -25.09
N LEU A 521 12.83 21.38 -24.14
CA LEU A 521 12.14 22.25 -23.18
C LEU A 521 12.75 22.20 -21.76
N PRO A 522 12.90 23.35 -21.06
CA PRO A 522 13.37 23.40 -19.68
C PRO A 522 12.20 23.21 -18.70
N VAL A 523 11.77 21.95 -18.51
CA VAL A 523 10.57 21.61 -17.71
C VAL A 523 10.72 21.89 -16.21
N ILE A 524 11.95 21.82 -15.67
CA ILE A 524 12.20 21.95 -14.23
C ILE A 524 13.07 23.18 -13.99
N ASP A 525 12.50 24.21 -13.37
CA ASP A 525 13.25 25.37 -12.90
C ASP A 525 13.91 25.06 -11.55
N HIS A 526 15.02 25.73 -11.25
CA HIS A 526 15.64 25.73 -9.93
C HIS A 526 16.11 27.14 -9.59
N SER A 527 15.57 27.72 -8.52
CA SER A 527 15.92 29.05 -8.02
C SER A 527 15.80 29.07 -6.50
N ASP A 528 16.77 29.68 -5.79
CA ASP A 528 16.75 29.85 -4.32
C ASP A 528 16.44 28.55 -3.55
N ASP A 529 17.16 27.46 -3.87
CA ASP A 529 16.97 26.11 -3.31
C ASP A 529 15.56 25.51 -3.52
N ARG A 530 14.84 25.99 -4.54
CA ARG A 530 13.49 25.50 -4.85
C ARG A 530 13.40 24.98 -6.27
N TYR A 531 12.97 23.72 -6.38
CA TYR A 531 12.65 23.08 -7.65
C TYR A 531 11.17 23.24 -7.94
N ARG A 532 10.80 23.55 -9.18
CA ARG A 532 9.40 23.62 -9.61
C ARG A 532 9.22 23.16 -11.05
N LEU A 533 8.04 22.63 -11.35
CA LEU A 533 7.62 22.42 -12.74
C LEU A 533 7.27 23.77 -13.38
N ASN A 534 7.81 24.00 -14.58
CA ASN A 534 7.55 25.22 -15.34
C ASN A 534 6.22 25.09 -16.08
N ARG A 535 5.17 25.76 -15.55
CA ARG A 535 3.79 25.70 -16.09
C ARG A 535 3.65 26.23 -17.52
N ALA A 536 4.65 26.93 -18.06
CA ALA A 536 4.65 27.36 -19.47
C ALA A 536 4.96 26.20 -20.43
N TYR A 537 5.62 25.15 -19.94
CA TYR A 537 6.12 24.04 -20.77
C TYR A 537 5.51 22.68 -20.40
N VAL A 538 4.93 22.53 -19.21
CA VAL A 538 4.26 21.30 -18.79
C VAL A 538 2.87 21.61 -18.25
N ASP A 539 1.91 20.79 -18.65
CA ASP A 539 0.59 20.72 -18.08
C ASP A 539 0.42 19.40 -17.32
N VAL A 540 -0.36 19.40 -16.24
CA VAL A 540 -0.53 18.25 -15.34
C VAL A 540 -2.01 17.97 -15.16
N ASP A 541 -2.42 16.72 -15.36
CA ASP A 541 -3.82 16.28 -15.15
C ASP A 541 -4.35 16.59 -13.73
N LEU A 542 -3.50 16.47 -12.70
CA LEU A 542 -3.82 16.86 -11.32
C LEU A 542 -4.20 18.35 -11.20
N TRP A 543 -3.54 19.24 -11.96
CA TRP A 543 -3.87 20.67 -11.94
C TRP A 543 -5.21 20.94 -12.61
N GLN A 544 -5.53 20.21 -13.69
CA GLN A 544 -6.83 20.28 -14.34
C GLN A 544 -7.95 19.79 -13.41
N LEU A 545 -7.72 18.69 -12.67
CA LEU A 545 -8.64 18.21 -11.64
C LEU A 545 -8.87 19.25 -10.55
N HIS A 546 -7.80 19.86 -10.01
CA HIS A 546 -7.93 20.89 -8.98
C HIS A 546 -8.72 22.10 -9.48
N ALA A 547 -8.48 22.56 -10.71
CA ALA A 547 -9.26 23.62 -11.33
C ALA A 547 -10.74 23.24 -11.48
N ALA A 548 -11.03 22.01 -11.93
CA ALA A 548 -12.39 21.49 -12.05
C ALA A 548 -13.11 21.44 -10.70
N ILE A 549 -12.43 20.97 -9.64
CA ILE A 549 -12.98 20.94 -8.27
C ILE A 549 -13.29 22.36 -7.79
N HIS A 550 -12.38 23.32 -7.98
CA HIS A 550 -12.61 24.72 -7.58
C HIS A 550 -13.81 25.33 -8.31
N GLN A 551 -13.94 25.09 -9.62
CA GLN A 551 -15.07 25.59 -10.40
C GLN A 551 -16.39 24.90 -10.01
N ALA A 552 -16.35 23.60 -9.72
CA ALA A 552 -17.51 22.85 -9.28
C ALA A 552 -17.96 23.25 -7.86
N ALA A 553 -17.03 23.53 -6.95
CA ALA A 553 -17.36 24.03 -5.61
C ALA A 553 -18.02 25.42 -5.64
N ALA A 554 -17.70 26.25 -6.63
CA ALA A 554 -18.32 27.57 -6.81
C ALA A 554 -19.73 27.50 -7.43
N THR A 555 -19.98 26.54 -8.33
CA THR A 555 -21.25 26.45 -9.07
C THR A 555 -22.23 25.45 -8.48
N LEU A 556 -21.73 24.37 -7.90
CA LEU A 556 -22.47 23.25 -7.31
C LEU A 556 -23.57 22.72 -8.25
N THR A 557 -23.18 22.47 -9.50
CA THR A 557 -24.05 21.91 -10.54
C THR A 557 -23.65 20.50 -10.92
N THR A 558 -24.62 19.71 -11.38
CA THR A 558 -24.39 18.35 -11.90
C THR A 558 -23.50 18.33 -13.15
N THR A 559 -23.52 19.37 -13.99
CA THR A 559 -22.60 19.49 -15.13
C THR A 559 -21.16 19.67 -14.66
N ALA A 560 -20.92 20.51 -13.64
CA ALA A 560 -19.59 20.68 -13.08
C ALA A 560 -19.08 19.41 -12.38
N TRP A 561 -19.97 18.63 -11.77
CA TRP A 561 -19.64 17.31 -11.24
C TRP A 561 -19.13 16.34 -12.30
N GLN A 562 -19.78 16.30 -13.47
CA GLN A 562 -19.34 15.43 -14.57
C GLN A 562 -17.94 15.79 -15.05
N ILE A 563 -17.60 17.08 -15.11
CA ILE A 563 -16.25 17.55 -15.47
C ILE A 563 -15.21 17.06 -14.44
N VAL A 564 -15.54 17.08 -13.15
CA VAL A 564 -14.66 16.55 -12.09
C VAL A 564 -14.46 15.05 -12.23
N LEU A 565 -15.53 14.28 -12.51
CA LEU A 565 -15.43 12.84 -12.74
C LEU A 565 -14.57 12.50 -13.96
N ASP A 566 -14.71 13.25 -15.05
CA ASP A 566 -13.91 13.06 -16.26
C ASP A 566 -12.43 13.41 -16.03
N ALA A 567 -12.16 14.42 -15.18
CA ALA A 567 -10.82 14.82 -14.76
C ALA A 567 -10.21 13.93 -13.67
N TYR A 568 -10.97 13.03 -13.05
CA TYR A 568 -10.49 12.08 -12.02
C TYR A 568 -10.59 10.62 -12.51
N PRO A 569 -9.78 10.23 -13.51
CA PRO A 569 -9.88 8.90 -14.13
C PRO A 569 -9.39 7.76 -13.21
N ALA A 570 -8.47 8.07 -12.30
CA ALA A 570 -7.83 7.13 -11.38
C ALA A 570 -7.17 7.86 -10.21
N GLU A 571 -6.75 7.10 -9.20
CA GLU A 571 -6.02 7.63 -8.04
C GLU A 571 -4.61 8.10 -8.42
N LEU A 572 -4.11 9.10 -7.68
CA LEU A 572 -2.77 9.65 -7.82
C LEU A 572 -1.70 8.54 -7.78
N ALA A 573 -0.93 8.43 -8.86
CA ALA A 573 0.16 7.48 -9.06
C ALA A 573 -0.23 6.03 -8.72
N THR A 574 -1.42 5.55 -9.12
CA THR A 574 -2.05 4.28 -8.69
C THR A 574 -1.10 3.06 -8.70
N THR A 575 -0.17 2.98 -9.66
CA THR A 575 0.76 1.85 -9.83
C THR A 575 1.98 1.88 -8.90
N ARG A 576 2.12 2.93 -8.08
CA ARG A 576 3.29 3.20 -7.25
C ARG A 576 2.99 3.02 -5.78
N THR A 577 3.99 2.61 -5.01
CA THR A 577 3.90 2.36 -3.56
C THR A 577 4.87 3.24 -2.78
N TRP A 578 5.15 4.45 -3.28
CA TRP A 578 6.05 5.37 -2.61
C TRP A 578 5.42 5.86 -1.29
N PRO A 579 6.11 5.75 -0.14
CA PRO A 579 5.50 5.99 1.18
C PRO A 579 4.88 7.38 1.36
N TRP A 580 5.44 8.40 0.69
CA TRP A 580 4.96 9.77 0.76
C TRP A 580 3.67 10.04 -0.05
N LEU A 581 3.20 9.09 -0.87
CA LEU A 581 2.00 9.29 -1.69
C LEU A 581 0.69 9.25 -0.90
N ASP A 582 0.61 8.43 0.15
CA ASP A 582 -0.66 8.13 0.83
C ASP A 582 -1.38 9.39 1.35
N PRO A 583 -0.72 10.37 2.01
CA PRO A 583 -1.35 11.63 2.39
C PRO A 583 -1.96 12.39 1.21
N HIS A 584 -1.26 12.44 0.07
CA HIS A 584 -1.69 13.21 -1.09
C HIS A 584 -2.82 12.51 -1.87
N ARG A 585 -2.77 11.18 -1.92
CA ARG A 585 -3.85 10.34 -2.43
C ARG A 585 -5.13 10.56 -1.64
N GLU A 586 -5.02 10.50 -0.32
CA GLU A 586 -6.14 10.70 0.58
C GLU A 586 -6.69 12.13 0.49
N ALA A 587 -5.83 13.15 0.49
CA ALA A 587 -6.24 14.55 0.33
C ALA A 587 -7.00 14.79 -0.99
N THR A 588 -6.51 14.22 -2.10
CA THR A 588 -7.15 14.34 -3.41
C THR A 588 -8.53 13.67 -3.42
N ARG A 589 -8.63 12.46 -2.87
CA ARG A 589 -9.89 11.73 -2.73
C ARG A 589 -10.89 12.52 -1.88
N ARG A 590 -10.48 12.98 -0.70
CA ARG A 590 -11.34 13.74 0.24
C ARG A 590 -11.96 14.97 -0.42
N ARG A 591 -11.18 15.76 -1.15
CA ARG A 591 -11.71 16.94 -1.90
C ARG A 591 -12.81 16.58 -2.89
N VAL A 592 -12.68 15.45 -3.59
CA VAL A 592 -13.71 14.95 -4.52
C VAL A 592 -14.96 14.50 -3.75
N LEU A 593 -14.78 13.79 -2.62
CA LEU A 593 -15.88 13.35 -1.77
C LEU A 593 -16.61 14.52 -1.10
N ASP A 594 -15.90 15.54 -0.61
CA ASP A 594 -16.47 16.74 0.01
C ASP A 594 -17.32 17.52 -0.99
N LEU A 595 -16.82 17.67 -2.22
CA LEU A 595 -17.59 18.28 -3.31
C LEU A 595 -18.85 17.48 -3.60
N CYS A 596 -18.75 16.14 -3.65
CA CYS A 596 -19.91 15.29 -3.90
C CYS A 596 -20.95 15.39 -2.77
N ALA A 597 -20.51 15.41 -1.52
CA ALA A 597 -21.37 15.60 -0.36
C ALA A 597 -22.03 17.00 -0.36
N ALA A 598 -21.29 18.05 -0.72
CA ALA A 598 -21.82 19.40 -0.87
C ALA A 598 -22.88 19.50 -1.98
N LEU A 599 -22.66 18.80 -3.10
CA LEU A 599 -23.62 18.69 -4.20
C LEU A 599 -24.88 17.94 -3.76
N ALA A 600 -24.73 16.76 -3.14
CA ALA A 600 -25.85 15.95 -2.68
C ALA A 600 -26.71 16.70 -1.64
N ALA A 601 -26.09 17.47 -0.75
CA ALA A 601 -26.79 18.27 0.25
C ALA A 601 -27.60 19.45 -0.35
N LYS A 602 -27.21 19.95 -1.52
CA LYS A 602 -27.93 21.04 -2.22
C LYS A 602 -28.92 20.54 -3.27
N GLU A 603 -28.89 19.26 -3.61
CA GLU A 603 -29.72 18.69 -4.66
C GLU A 603 -31.16 18.51 -4.17
N PRO A 604 -32.14 19.24 -4.74
CA PRO A 604 -33.54 19.14 -4.31
C PRO A 604 -34.22 17.83 -4.72
N ASP A 605 -33.75 17.15 -5.78
CA ASP A 605 -34.29 15.86 -6.20
C ASP A 605 -33.65 14.72 -5.40
N PRO A 606 -34.41 14.02 -4.54
CA PRO A 606 -33.86 12.95 -3.69
C PRO A 606 -33.30 11.78 -4.50
N HIS A 607 -33.84 11.49 -5.69
CA HIS A 607 -33.27 10.46 -6.57
C HIS A 607 -31.90 10.88 -7.10
N ARG A 608 -31.74 12.16 -7.42
CA ARG A 608 -30.47 12.71 -7.91
C ARG A 608 -29.43 12.82 -6.80
N ALA A 609 -29.84 13.21 -5.59
CA ALA A 609 -29.00 13.19 -4.41
C ALA A 609 -28.48 11.77 -4.11
N LEU A 610 -29.35 10.75 -4.18
CA LEU A 610 -28.94 9.36 -4.03
C LEU A 610 -27.93 8.93 -5.11
N GLN A 611 -28.12 9.33 -6.37
CA GLN A 611 -27.16 9.03 -7.44
C GLN A 611 -25.78 9.63 -7.15
N LEU A 612 -25.71 10.88 -6.69
CA LEU A 612 -24.45 11.52 -6.30
C LEU A 612 -23.76 10.74 -5.17
N LEU A 613 -24.50 10.36 -4.13
CA LEU A 613 -23.95 9.56 -3.02
C LEU A 613 -23.46 8.17 -3.48
N GLN A 614 -24.16 7.54 -4.43
CA GLN A 614 -23.72 6.28 -5.05
C GLN A 614 -22.47 6.47 -5.92
N ASP A 615 -22.33 7.60 -6.60
CA ASP A 615 -21.10 7.94 -7.34
C ASP A 615 -19.92 8.08 -6.36
N ALA A 616 -20.12 8.79 -5.24
CA ALA A 616 -19.12 8.93 -4.18
C ALA A 616 -18.73 7.57 -3.57
N ALA A 617 -19.69 6.70 -3.28
CA ALA A 617 -19.42 5.36 -2.75
C ALA A 617 -18.67 4.44 -3.74
N ARG A 618 -18.74 4.73 -5.06
CA ARG A 618 -17.91 4.04 -6.06
C ARG A 618 -16.48 4.56 -6.08
N ILE A 619 -16.27 5.84 -5.79
CA ILE A 619 -14.93 6.43 -5.63
C ILE A 619 -14.31 5.91 -4.34
N ASP A 620 -15.09 5.84 -3.26
CA ASP A 620 -14.66 5.31 -1.97
C ASP A 620 -15.59 4.24 -1.40
N PRO A 621 -15.33 2.95 -1.68
CA PRO A 621 -16.13 1.86 -1.15
C PRO A 621 -15.88 1.55 0.33
N TYR A 622 -14.87 2.14 0.97
CA TYR A 622 -14.54 1.85 2.36
C TYR A 622 -15.12 2.86 3.35
N ASN A 623 -15.58 4.02 2.86
CA ASN A 623 -16.06 5.10 3.71
C ASN A 623 -17.40 4.75 4.37
N ALA A 624 -17.43 4.65 5.70
CA ALA A 624 -18.62 4.23 6.43
C ALA A 624 -19.75 5.27 6.39
N GLU A 625 -19.39 6.56 6.39
CA GLU A 625 -20.34 7.66 6.38
C GLU A 625 -21.10 7.75 5.05
N LEU A 626 -20.42 7.57 3.92
CA LEU A 626 -21.07 7.51 2.60
C LEU A 626 -22.08 6.36 2.51
N HIS A 627 -21.71 5.16 2.98
CA HIS A 627 -22.65 4.03 3.01
C HIS A 627 -23.86 4.32 3.90
N ARG A 628 -23.64 4.94 5.06
CA ARG A 628 -24.73 5.38 5.95
C ARG A 628 -25.67 6.36 5.25
N GLN A 629 -25.13 7.38 4.58
CA GLN A 629 -25.93 8.37 3.84
C GLN A 629 -26.71 7.73 2.68
N VAL A 630 -26.10 6.81 1.93
CA VAL A 630 -26.78 6.05 0.87
C VAL A 630 -27.93 5.23 1.46
N SER A 631 -27.73 4.50 2.56
CA SER A 631 -28.80 3.73 3.20
C SER A 631 -29.94 4.61 3.72
N CYS A 632 -29.64 5.77 4.30
CA CYS A 632 -30.64 6.74 4.72
C CYS A 632 -31.47 7.25 3.53
N ALA A 633 -30.81 7.71 2.46
CA ALA A 633 -31.48 8.23 1.26
C ALA A 633 -32.37 7.17 0.57
N VAL A 634 -31.95 5.90 0.52
CA VAL A 634 -32.79 4.81 0.00
C VAL A 634 -34.05 4.59 0.85
N THR A 635 -33.91 4.67 2.17
CA THR A 635 -35.02 4.48 3.11
C THR A 635 -36.06 5.61 3.00
N GLU A 636 -35.61 6.84 2.77
CA GLU A 636 -36.50 8.00 2.55
C GLU A 636 -37.25 7.91 1.22
N LEU A 637 -36.63 7.31 0.20
CA LEU A 637 -37.22 7.11 -1.14
C LEU A 637 -38.16 5.92 -1.25
N GLN A 638 -38.12 4.96 -0.32
CA GLN A 638 -39.14 3.93 -0.21
C GLN A 638 -40.26 4.46 0.71
N PRO A 639 -41.39 4.93 0.15
CA PRO A 639 -42.53 5.27 0.99
C PRO A 639 -42.96 3.96 1.66
N TRP A 640 -43.17 4.02 2.97
CA TRP A 640 -43.80 2.93 3.70
C TRP A 640 -45.11 2.57 2.99
N ASP A 641 -45.20 1.37 2.40
CA ASP A 641 -46.48 0.71 2.18
C ASP A 641 -47.14 0.56 3.57
N ARG A 642 -48.02 1.50 3.90
CA ARG A 642 -49.01 1.40 4.99
C ARG A 642 -50.39 1.54 4.41
#